data_AF-A0A553NCL3-F1
#
_entry.id   AF-A0A553NCL3-F1
#
_cell.length_a   1.000
_cell.length_b   1.000
_cell.length_c   1.000
_cell.angle_alpha   90.00
_cell.angle_beta   90.00
_cell.angle_gamma   90.00
#
_symmetry.space_group_name_H-M   'P 1'
#
loop_
_entity.id
_entity.type
_entity.pdbx_description
1 polymer ?
#
loop_
_entity_poly.entity_id
_entity_poly.type
_entity_poly.pdbx_seq_one_letter_code
_entity_poly.pdbx_strand_id
1 'polypeptide(L)'
;MASLGNALVSKILGHSAAEKAFRPWWDNVEDFLVYGLVMLGLIVLPTAIINGTPLDCNFCQRDHCAGKLDTNRTEPHEDPGFNAWWVKKYCTFTSVDEFILYFPYILLIMALVIVLIERVFVRMFKAGLKLDTFYNLLVKESLECATPVGEVTAEGVTETIDDLENSKIALEVSHSFSRGSNYFLSYLLRTLCEFIVATGLLAWLVWRGFPSIQKEEFIYCDVHGFHYECAGHPQQFYMYVLFMVIAIIGVYLLCCFYNVIWIFFPQMGVLSSVMNEYRAELRKQANAKKGAPKISDKQLLGELYEIYYNNRDLKLLLDLLAQSSGIAISIRIMALFDKKFRTKSEPMDFSVTRSGNEATVVFSDPRTVKEFFLKIPHVSIIYTLEITPPTPTSAVVAFKMSEDKSQHISQVDGSGVELEPLNNFGISRKAHYYDLDPTKEYVIRFCIIVNGRAIARRSEVLKVQKTTDNDYKSPSPSPIQSGSDEATSSLPNQEWNSGSSMAALGDTLVNKILGHSDAEKAFRPWWDNLEDYLIYGLVMLGVIVAPTAIIISTPLDCTFCSRSGCEVPSGMNLSQPQEDPGYNTWWVKKYCTFTAMDEFIIYFPYILLIMALLIVFIERMFVRLFKAGLKLTMFYNLLVKETLETSSVPIGKEISNNIELENSKTILQISQSFSRGSLYFISNVLRTISEFLVALALLLWLLYYGLPSGRKGPSLYCDVHGYLYECAGHPQQFYMYVLAVVIILIAGYMLCCLYNILWLHIPQMGNLSGLMHKYKKRLKRKARADKSEAFNDKGSVFDKQVLGELHNIYYNNRDFKLLLDLLAQTSGIAPAMRILTLFDKEFRDNSLPADFTMNRDDTNLEIYFGDPPTVKDLFIEADEASVTYTVEILPPTSSKSVFAFKVGDDGASYTINAVGDSETPITTNECKLRRTIFTGLEPDVEYQIRACTVINGRAIARRIEMVPSSQKDVTTIENIP
;
A
#
# COMPACT_ATOMS: atom_id res chain seq x y z
N MET A 1 -7.76 -9.98 -25.67
CA MET A 1 -6.71 -8.96 -25.64
C MET A 1 -6.30 -8.55 -24.22
N ALA A 2 -7.21 -8.08 -23.36
CA ALA A 2 -6.86 -7.71 -21.97
C ALA A 2 -6.23 -8.87 -21.16
N SER A 3 -6.78 -10.10 -21.27
CA SER A 3 -6.17 -11.28 -20.64
C SER A 3 -4.78 -11.61 -21.20
N LEU A 4 -4.59 -11.43 -22.51
CA LEU A 4 -3.31 -11.61 -23.19
C LEU A 4 -2.30 -10.55 -22.75
N GLY A 5 -2.72 -9.28 -22.64
CA GLY A 5 -1.92 -8.20 -22.10
C GLY A 5 -1.46 -8.50 -20.68
N ASN A 6 -2.38 -8.92 -19.80
CA ASN A 6 -2.04 -9.30 -18.42
C ASN A 6 -1.14 -10.55 -18.35
N ALA A 7 -1.35 -11.55 -19.21
CA ALA A 7 -0.51 -12.74 -19.28
C ALA A 7 0.90 -12.41 -19.81
N LEU A 8 1.00 -11.58 -20.85
CA LEU A 8 2.27 -11.05 -21.34
C LEU A 8 2.97 -10.30 -20.20
N VAL A 9 2.26 -9.41 -19.53
CA VAL A 9 2.83 -8.51 -18.53
C VAL A 9 3.26 -9.26 -17.28
N SER A 10 2.43 -10.15 -16.74
CA SER A 10 2.81 -10.97 -15.59
C SER A 10 4.02 -11.87 -15.88
N LYS A 11 4.15 -12.40 -17.10
CA LYS A 11 5.31 -13.23 -17.48
C LYS A 11 6.55 -12.43 -17.86
N ILE A 12 6.38 -11.31 -18.56
CA ILE A 12 7.46 -10.51 -19.13
C ILE A 12 7.97 -9.47 -18.13
N LEU A 13 7.07 -8.87 -17.33
CA LEU A 13 7.37 -7.95 -16.22
C LEU A 13 7.29 -8.64 -14.85
N GLY A 14 7.26 -9.98 -14.83
CA GLY A 14 7.35 -10.75 -13.58
C GLY A 14 8.66 -10.45 -12.87
N HIS A 15 8.61 -9.69 -11.78
CA HIS A 15 9.77 -9.41 -10.93
C HIS A 15 9.84 -10.39 -9.78
N SER A 16 11.06 -10.86 -9.45
CA SER A 16 11.28 -11.61 -8.23
C SER A 16 10.94 -10.75 -7.00
N ALA A 17 10.67 -11.38 -5.86
CA ALA A 17 10.42 -10.66 -4.62
C ALA A 17 11.60 -9.76 -4.24
N ALA A 18 12.81 -10.23 -4.53
CA ALA A 18 14.04 -9.47 -4.39
C ALA A 18 14.06 -8.24 -5.31
N GLU A 19 13.80 -8.41 -6.62
CA GLU A 19 13.79 -7.28 -7.57
C GLU A 19 12.81 -6.19 -7.11
N LYS A 20 11.62 -6.58 -6.63
CA LYS A 20 10.63 -5.64 -6.07
C LYS A 20 11.16 -4.91 -4.83
N ALA A 21 11.94 -5.57 -3.99
CA ALA A 21 12.49 -4.96 -2.78
C ALA A 21 13.61 -3.94 -3.08
N PHE A 22 14.31 -4.04 -4.21
CA PHE A 22 15.37 -3.08 -4.59
C PHE A 22 14.92 -2.03 -5.61
N ARG A 23 13.67 -2.08 -6.10
CA ARG A 23 13.15 -1.09 -7.05
C ARG A 23 12.76 0.21 -6.35
N PRO A 24 13.41 1.34 -6.67
CA PRO A 24 12.98 2.64 -6.23
C PRO A 24 11.70 3.08 -6.97
N TRP A 25 11.15 4.23 -6.61
CA TRP A 25 9.86 4.67 -7.18
C TRP A 25 9.93 4.98 -8.67
N TRP A 26 11.07 5.44 -9.20
CA TRP A 26 11.22 5.78 -10.62
C TRP A 26 11.26 4.53 -11.51
N ASP A 27 11.97 3.46 -11.13
CA ASP A 27 11.94 2.16 -11.83
C ASP A 27 10.50 1.61 -11.89
N ASN A 28 9.72 1.76 -10.81
CA ASN A 28 8.31 1.35 -10.83
C ASN A 28 7.47 2.20 -11.80
N VAL A 29 7.78 3.48 -11.98
CA VAL A 29 7.11 4.35 -12.97
C VAL A 29 7.51 3.96 -14.39
N GLU A 30 8.79 3.67 -14.63
CA GLU A 30 9.30 3.18 -15.91
C GLU A 30 8.55 1.91 -16.35
N ASP A 31 8.39 0.92 -15.45
CA ASP A 31 7.63 -0.31 -15.72
C ASP A 31 6.20 -0.03 -16.18
N PHE A 32 5.54 0.96 -15.57
CA PHE A 32 4.18 1.33 -15.94
C PHE A 32 4.08 2.06 -17.26
N LEU A 33 5.05 2.93 -17.57
CA LEU A 33 5.09 3.62 -18.85
C LEU A 33 5.29 2.62 -19.98
N VAL A 34 6.17 1.64 -19.78
CA VAL A 34 6.37 0.53 -20.72
C VAL A 34 5.11 -0.33 -20.82
N TYR A 35 4.45 -0.64 -19.72
CA TYR A 35 3.13 -1.30 -19.72
C TYR A 35 2.09 -0.50 -20.53
N GLY A 36 2.06 0.82 -20.35
CA GLY A 36 1.21 1.74 -21.11
C GLY A 36 1.48 1.66 -22.61
N LEU A 37 2.75 1.62 -23.03
CA LEU A 37 3.13 1.43 -24.44
C LEU A 37 2.67 0.08 -24.99
N VAL A 38 2.82 -1.01 -24.24
CA VAL A 38 2.33 -2.34 -24.64
C VAL A 38 0.81 -2.32 -24.80
N MET A 39 0.09 -1.72 -23.85
CA MET A 39 -1.38 -1.63 -23.90
C MET A 39 -1.85 -0.78 -25.08
N LEU A 40 -1.21 0.37 -25.35
CA LEU A 40 -1.50 1.18 -26.53
C LEU A 40 -1.25 0.37 -27.81
N GLY A 41 -0.12 -0.33 -27.91
CA GLY A 41 0.16 -1.22 -29.04
C GLY A 41 -0.93 -2.29 -29.22
N LEU A 42 -1.38 -2.93 -28.14
CA LEU A 42 -2.44 -3.94 -28.18
C LEU A 42 -3.83 -3.39 -28.49
N ILE A 43 -4.11 -2.12 -28.17
CA ILE A 43 -5.37 -1.44 -28.51
C ILE A 43 -5.40 -1.07 -29.99
N VAL A 44 -4.27 -0.61 -30.52
CA VAL A 44 -4.14 -0.14 -31.90
C VAL A 44 -3.96 -1.31 -32.87
N LEU A 45 -3.40 -2.43 -32.42
CA LEU A 45 -3.13 -3.58 -33.29
C LEU A 45 -4.39 -4.18 -33.95
N PRO A 46 -5.52 -4.40 -33.25
CA PRO A 46 -6.77 -4.84 -33.87
C PRO A 46 -7.29 -3.89 -34.93
N THR A 47 -7.12 -2.57 -34.77
CA THR A 47 -7.61 -1.62 -35.77
C THR A 47 -6.84 -1.76 -37.08
N ALA A 48 -5.54 -2.09 -37.02
CA ALA A 48 -4.77 -2.39 -38.23
C ALA A 48 -5.00 -3.81 -38.79
N ILE A 49 -5.19 -4.82 -37.94
CA ILE A 49 -5.41 -6.21 -38.39
C ILE A 49 -6.81 -6.38 -38.98
N ILE A 50 -7.84 -5.87 -38.30
CA ILE A 50 -9.25 -6.12 -38.66
C ILE A 50 -9.67 -5.22 -39.82
N ASN A 51 -9.24 -3.96 -39.86
CA ASN A 51 -9.62 -3.06 -40.96
C ASN A 51 -8.84 -3.36 -42.27
N GLY A 52 -7.80 -4.21 -42.22
CA GLY A 52 -7.04 -4.63 -43.39
C GLY A 52 -6.42 -3.45 -44.15
N THR A 53 -6.54 -3.44 -45.48
CA THR A 53 -6.22 -2.25 -46.30
C THR A 53 -7.36 -1.23 -46.12
N PRO A 54 -7.14 -0.08 -45.47
CA PRO A 54 -8.25 0.79 -45.06
C PRO A 54 -8.75 1.67 -46.21
N LEU A 55 -8.02 1.76 -47.31
CA LEU A 55 -8.34 2.68 -48.41
C LEU A 55 -9.47 2.14 -49.27
N ASP A 56 -10.46 2.96 -49.57
CA ASP A 56 -11.27 2.80 -50.76
C ASP A 56 -10.87 3.91 -51.72
N CYS A 57 -10.76 3.60 -53.01
CA CYS A 57 -10.22 4.49 -54.02
C CYS A 57 -11.24 4.72 -55.12
N ASN A 58 -11.31 5.93 -55.62
CA ASN A 58 -12.15 6.33 -56.74
C ASN A 58 -11.30 6.94 -57.85
N PHE A 59 -11.67 6.68 -59.11
CA PHE A 59 -10.92 7.18 -60.27
C PHE A 59 -11.06 8.70 -60.39
N CYS A 60 -9.94 9.39 -60.61
CA CYS A 60 -9.90 10.83 -60.80
C CYS A 60 -10.40 11.22 -62.20
N GLN A 61 -11.60 11.81 -62.27
CA GLN A 61 -12.09 12.45 -63.49
C GLN A 61 -11.47 13.86 -63.67
N ARG A 62 -11.47 14.36 -64.92
CA ARG A 62 -10.76 15.57 -65.37
C ARG A 62 -11.02 16.82 -64.52
N ASP A 63 -12.24 16.94 -63.99
CA ASP A 63 -12.68 18.11 -63.25
C ASP A 63 -12.57 17.92 -61.72
N HIS A 64 -12.25 16.71 -61.26
CA HIS A 64 -12.51 16.29 -59.87
C HIS A 64 -11.24 16.05 -59.03
N CYS A 65 -10.05 15.98 -59.66
CA CYS A 65 -8.75 15.95 -58.96
C CYS A 65 -7.82 17.11 -59.37
N ALA A 66 -8.38 18.14 -60.03
CA ALA A 66 -7.64 19.16 -60.79
C ALA A 66 -6.77 20.12 -59.94
N GLY A 67 -6.92 20.13 -58.61
CA GLY A 67 -6.18 21.06 -57.74
C GLY A 67 -4.69 20.74 -57.56
N LYS A 68 -4.25 19.51 -57.86
CA LYS A 68 -2.86 19.05 -57.58
C LYS A 68 -2.16 18.30 -58.69
N LEU A 69 -2.87 17.91 -59.74
CA LEU A 69 -2.28 17.19 -60.87
C LEU A 69 -1.88 18.20 -61.95
N ASP A 70 -0.64 18.09 -62.45
CA ASP A 70 -0.10 18.93 -63.52
C ASP A 70 -1.10 19.03 -64.68
N THR A 71 -1.66 20.21 -64.88
CA THR A 71 -2.73 20.52 -65.86
C THR A 71 -2.34 20.31 -67.34
N ASN A 72 -1.14 19.79 -67.60
CA ASN A 72 -0.56 19.63 -68.93
C ASN A 72 -0.98 18.32 -69.64
N ARG A 73 -1.68 17.39 -68.99
CA ARG A 73 -2.26 16.20 -69.66
C ARG A 73 -3.70 16.49 -70.11
N THR A 74 -3.89 16.70 -71.41
CA THR A 74 -5.13 17.18 -72.03
C THR A 74 -6.06 16.09 -72.60
N GLU A 75 -5.71 14.81 -72.49
CA GLU A 75 -6.57 13.74 -73.01
C GLU A 75 -7.47 13.16 -71.89
N PRO A 76 -8.82 13.16 -72.08
CA PRO A 76 -9.73 12.52 -71.15
C PRO A 76 -9.52 11.01 -71.25
N HIS A 77 -8.99 10.39 -70.19
CA HIS A 77 -8.90 8.94 -70.11
C HIS A 77 -10.22 8.39 -69.57
N GLU A 78 -10.84 7.47 -70.31
CA GLU A 78 -11.92 6.62 -69.80
C GLU A 78 -11.39 5.75 -68.64
N ASP A 79 -12.27 5.43 -67.68
CA ASP A 79 -11.91 4.54 -66.56
C ASP A 79 -11.36 3.22 -67.12
N PRO A 80 -10.12 2.83 -66.77
CA PRO A 80 -9.51 1.59 -67.27
C PRO A 80 -10.23 0.32 -66.80
N GLY A 81 -11.22 0.42 -65.91
CA GLY A 81 -12.01 -0.72 -65.42
C GLY A 81 -11.19 -1.64 -64.52
N PHE A 82 -10.16 -1.10 -63.84
CA PHE A 82 -9.37 -1.89 -62.90
C PHE A 82 -10.23 -2.38 -61.74
N ASN A 83 -9.96 -3.59 -61.26
CA ASN A 83 -10.68 -4.13 -60.12
C ASN A 83 -10.42 -3.26 -58.87
N ALA A 84 -11.48 -2.73 -58.27
CA ALA A 84 -11.40 -1.84 -57.11
C ALA A 84 -10.58 -2.43 -55.95
N TRP A 85 -10.64 -3.74 -55.71
CA TRP A 85 -9.85 -4.41 -54.68
C TRP A 85 -8.35 -4.38 -55.00
N TRP A 86 -7.99 -4.54 -56.29
CA TRP A 86 -6.60 -4.47 -56.72
C TRP A 86 -6.06 -3.05 -56.62
N VAL A 87 -6.81 -2.04 -57.08
CA VAL A 87 -6.45 -0.60 -56.94
C VAL A 87 -6.24 -0.26 -55.46
N LYS A 88 -7.18 -0.63 -54.60
CA LYS A 88 -7.09 -0.48 -53.15
C LYS A 88 -5.80 -1.07 -52.57
N LYS A 89 -5.49 -2.32 -52.93
CA LYS A 89 -4.28 -3.00 -52.46
C LYS A 89 -3.02 -2.32 -52.99
N TYR A 90 -2.99 -1.98 -54.28
CA TYR A 90 -1.87 -1.31 -54.93
C TYR A 90 -1.58 0.03 -54.25
N CYS A 91 -2.57 0.91 -54.15
CA CYS A 91 -2.43 2.22 -53.52
C CYS A 91 -2.08 2.16 -52.04
N THR A 92 -2.54 1.14 -51.31
CA THR A 92 -2.12 0.93 -49.92
C THR A 92 -0.63 0.62 -49.80
N PHE A 93 -0.05 -0.09 -50.76
CA PHE A 93 1.38 -0.43 -50.73
C PHE A 93 2.28 0.61 -51.41
N THR A 94 1.77 1.38 -52.37
CA THR A 94 2.58 2.34 -53.14
C THR A 94 2.48 3.77 -52.65
N SER A 95 1.31 4.20 -52.13
CA SER A 95 1.04 5.61 -51.80
C SER A 95 0.97 5.90 -50.31
N VAL A 96 0.58 4.93 -49.47
CA VAL A 96 0.58 5.11 -48.00
C VAL A 96 2.01 5.02 -47.48
N ASP A 97 2.38 5.93 -46.57
CA ASP A 97 3.71 5.87 -45.96
C ASP A 97 3.89 4.57 -45.16
N GLU A 98 5.03 3.90 -45.34
CA GLU A 98 5.36 2.67 -44.63
C GLU A 98 5.25 2.84 -43.11
N PHE A 99 5.60 4.03 -42.58
CA PHE A 99 5.47 4.31 -41.15
C PHE A 99 4.05 4.08 -40.65
N ILE A 100 3.06 4.58 -41.39
CA ILE A 100 1.65 4.51 -41.03
C ILE A 100 1.16 3.05 -41.04
N LEU A 101 1.52 2.30 -42.09
CA LEU A 101 1.10 0.91 -42.25
C LEU A 101 1.62 0.02 -41.12
N TYR A 102 2.87 0.26 -40.69
CA TYR A 102 3.51 -0.55 -39.66
C TYR A 102 3.44 0.04 -38.25
N PHE A 103 2.85 1.23 -38.08
CA PHE A 103 2.86 1.97 -36.81
C PHE A 103 2.47 1.13 -35.59
N PRO A 104 1.37 0.33 -35.60
CA PRO A 104 0.97 -0.44 -34.42
C PRO A 104 1.96 -1.56 -34.06
N TYR A 105 2.59 -2.16 -35.07
CA TYR A 105 3.64 -3.17 -34.89
C TYR A 105 4.90 -2.52 -34.34
N ILE A 106 5.25 -1.33 -34.84
CA ILE A 106 6.38 -0.55 -34.35
C ILE A 106 6.18 -0.19 -32.87
N LEU A 107 4.98 0.23 -32.44
CA LEU A 107 4.69 0.49 -31.02
C LEU A 107 4.99 -0.72 -30.13
N LEU A 108 4.54 -1.91 -30.56
CA LEU A 108 4.77 -3.14 -29.81
C LEU A 108 6.26 -3.53 -29.80
N ILE A 109 6.94 -3.40 -30.93
CA ILE A 109 8.39 -3.65 -31.04
C ILE A 109 9.17 -2.69 -30.15
N MET A 110 8.85 -1.40 -30.13
CA MET A 110 9.51 -0.42 -29.27
C MET A 110 9.38 -0.79 -27.80
N ALA A 111 8.17 -1.12 -27.35
CA ALA A 111 7.95 -1.56 -25.98
C ALA A 111 8.73 -2.85 -25.66
N LEU A 112 8.72 -3.84 -26.56
CA LEU A 112 9.49 -5.07 -26.40
C LEU A 112 11.00 -4.82 -26.36
N VAL A 113 11.53 -3.90 -27.16
CA VAL A 113 12.96 -3.56 -27.16
C VAL A 113 13.36 -2.94 -25.82
N ILE A 114 12.56 -2.03 -25.27
CA ILE A 114 12.83 -1.43 -23.96
C ILE A 114 12.85 -2.53 -22.88
N VAL A 115 11.85 -3.41 -22.83
CA VAL A 115 11.84 -4.53 -21.87
C VAL A 115 13.00 -5.51 -22.11
N LEU A 116 13.34 -5.79 -23.38
CA LEU A 116 14.42 -6.69 -23.73
C LEU A 116 15.75 -6.16 -23.18
N ILE A 117 16.01 -4.86 -23.28
CA ILE A 117 17.21 -4.23 -22.71
C ILE A 117 17.27 -4.55 -21.22
N GLU A 118 16.23 -4.22 -20.47
CA GLU A 118 16.16 -4.46 -19.04
C GLU A 118 16.47 -5.93 -18.68
N ARG A 119 15.78 -6.87 -19.32
CA ARG A 119 15.91 -8.32 -19.05
C ARG A 119 17.25 -8.89 -19.48
N VAL A 120 17.80 -8.44 -20.61
CA VAL A 120 19.10 -8.88 -21.11
C VAL A 120 20.20 -8.44 -20.15
N PHE A 121 20.18 -7.21 -19.66
CA PHE A 121 21.19 -6.72 -18.71
C PHE A 121 21.14 -7.48 -17.37
N VAL A 122 19.94 -7.68 -16.80
CA VAL A 122 19.79 -8.45 -15.54
C VAL A 122 20.34 -9.88 -15.70
N ARG A 123 20.05 -10.53 -16.82
CA ARG A 123 20.49 -11.91 -17.10
C ARG A 123 21.98 -11.99 -17.45
N MET A 124 22.50 -11.06 -18.25
CA MET A 124 23.88 -11.04 -18.72
C MET A 124 24.88 -10.89 -17.58
N PHE A 125 24.58 -10.03 -16.61
CA PHE A 125 25.48 -9.77 -15.47
C PHE A 125 25.25 -10.72 -14.29
N LYS A 126 24.34 -11.70 -14.41
CA LYS A 126 23.90 -12.58 -13.31
C LYS A 126 23.50 -11.79 -12.06
N ALA A 127 23.00 -10.56 -12.25
CA ALA A 127 22.64 -9.65 -11.17
C ALA A 127 21.49 -10.25 -10.33
N GLY A 128 20.54 -10.92 -10.99
CA GLY A 128 19.39 -11.55 -10.34
C GLY A 128 19.78 -12.54 -9.25
N LEU A 129 20.72 -13.46 -9.51
CA LEU A 129 21.14 -14.45 -8.51
C LEU A 129 21.81 -13.82 -7.28
N LYS A 130 22.66 -12.80 -7.48
CA LYS A 130 23.29 -12.07 -6.36
C LYS A 130 22.27 -11.32 -5.53
N LEU A 131 21.31 -10.69 -6.22
CA LEU A 131 20.25 -9.91 -5.62
C LEU A 131 19.25 -10.80 -4.85
N ASP A 132 18.89 -11.96 -5.40
CA ASP A 132 18.07 -12.98 -4.72
C ASP A 132 18.81 -13.56 -3.50
N THR A 133 20.10 -13.86 -3.61
CA THR A 133 20.91 -14.34 -2.47
C THR A 133 20.97 -13.30 -1.36
N PHE A 134 21.20 -12.03 -1.73
CA PHE A 134 21.20 -10.92 -0.79
C PHE A 134 19.81 -10.71 -0.18
N TYR A 135 18.73 -10.78 -0.96
CA TYR A 135 17.36 -10.67 -0.46
C TYR A 135 16.98 -11.82 0.46
N ASN A 136 17.37 -13.05 0.15
CA ASN A 136 17.10 -14.19 1.02
C ASN A 136 17.78 -14.04 2.36
N LEU A 137 18.98 -13.43 2.43
CA LEU A 137 19.56 -13.01 3.70
C LEU A 137 18.67 -12.02 4.43
N LEU A 138 18.17 -10.99 3.74
CA LEU A 138 17.28 -9.99 4.34
C LEU A 138 16.00 -10.59 4.88
N VAL A 139 15.37 -11.43 4.08
CA VAL A 139 14.05 -11.99 4.37
C VAL A 139 14.16 -13.05 5.44
N LYS A 140 15.07 -14.00 5.31
CA LYS A 140 15.32 -15.05 6.29
C LYS A 140 15.56 -14.42 7.66
N GLU A 141 16.47 -13.45 7.74
CA GLU A 141 16.78 -12.79 9.00
C GLU A 141 15.69 -11.82 9.50
N SER A 142 14.87 -11.26 8.61
CA SER A 142 13.72 -10.44 9.02
C SER A 142 12.56 -11.27 9.56
N LEU A 143 12.33 -12.46 9.00
CA LEU A 143 11.28 -13.41 9.38
C LEU A 143 11.68 -14.18 10.64
N GLU A 144 12.93 -14.67 10.72
CA GLU A 144 13.46 -15.37 11.90
C GLU A 144 13.52 -14.45 13.13
N CYS A 145 13.62 -13.14 12.91
CA CYS A 145 13.51 -12.15 13.97
C CYS A 145 12.09 -11.85 14.45
N ALA A 146 11.07 -12.25 13.68
CA ALA A 146 9.67 -12.08 14.01
C ALA A 146 9.08 -13.36 14.62
N THR A 147 9.61 -14.53 14.27
CA THR A 147 9.20 -15.78 14.91
C THR A 147 9.80 -15.88 16.32
N PRO A 148 8.98 -16.10 17.37
CA PRO A 148 9.51 -16.39 18.69
C PRO A 148 10.34 -17.66 18.62
N VAL A 149 11.39 -17.70 19.44
CA VAL A 149 12.24 -18.87 19.65
C VAL A 149 11.32 -20.03 20.05
N GLY A 150 10.97 -20.87 19.09
CA GLY A 150 10.22 -22.10 19.35
C GLY A 150 11.07 -22.94 20.29
N GLU A 151 10.50 -23.27 21.45
CA GLU A 151 11.09 -24.03 22.55
C GLU A 151 12.60 -23.81 22.74
N VAL A 152 12.94 -22.98 23.71
CA VAL A 152 14.28 -22.95 24.31
C VAL A 152 14.56 -24.35 24.87
N THR A 153 15.07 -25.26 24.04
CA THR A 153 15.77 -26.44 24.52
C THR A 153 16.92 -25.93 25.37
N ALA A 154 17.07 -26.47 26.59
CA ALA A 154 17.92 -25.98 27.67
C ALA A 154 19.44 -25.92 27.39
N GLU A 155 19.86 -25.97 26.13
CA GLU A 155 21.20 -25.66 25.67
C GLU A 155 21.25 -24.21 25.19
N GLY A 156 21.61 -23.29 26.09
CA GLY A 156 21.84 -21.85 25.82
C GLY A 156 23.02 -21.53 24.87
N VAL A 157 23.27 -22.41 23.89
CA VAL A 157 24.34 -22.34 22.88
C VAL A 157 23.78 -21.96 21.50
N THR A 158 22.49 -22.19 21.23
CA THR A 158 21.90 -22.00 19.89
C THR A 158 21.84 -20.54 19.42
N GLU A 159 21.57 -19.56 20.29
CA GLU A 159 21.49 -18.14 19.86
C GLU A 159 22.84 -17.63 19.32
N THR A 160 23.96 -18.10 19.89
CA THR A 160 25.30 -17.79 19.37
C THR A 160 25.62 -18.48 18.05
N ILE A 161 24.99 -19.63 17.77
CA ILE A 161 25.20 -20.39 16.54
C ILE A 161 24.49 -19.68 15.38
N ASP A 162 23.27 -19.22 15.58
CA ASP A 162 22.50 -18.49 14.55
C ASP A 162 23.15 -17.15 14.19
N ASP A 163 23.62 -16.39 15.18
CA ASP A 163 24.36 -15.14 14.94
C ASP A 163 25.69 -15.38 14.21
N LEU A 164 26.36 -16.51 14.50
CA LEU A 164 27.59 -16.92 13.83
C LEU A 164 27.31 -17.35 12.38
N GLU A 165 26.22 -18.10 12.14
CA GLU A 165 25.79 -18.53 10.81
C GLU A 165 25.39 -17.32 9.96
N ASN A 166 24.57 -16.41 10.50
CA ASN A 166 24.20 -15.17 9.83
C ASN A 166 25.41 -14.30 9.53
N SER A 167 26.35 -14.17 10.47
CA SER A 167 27.61 -13.45 10.23
C SER A 167 28.47 -14.13 9.16
N LYS A 168 28.48 -15.46 9.11
CA LYS A 168 29.20 -16.24 8.08
C LYS A 168 28.60 -16.03 6.70
N ILE A 169 27.28 -16.14 6.57
CA ILE A 169 26.61 -15.94 5.27
C ILE A 169 26.71 -14.47 4.84
N ALA A 170 26.61 -13.52 5.77
CA ALA A 170 26.88 -12.11 5.49
C ALA A 170 28.31 -11.89 5.00
N LEU A 171 29.32 -12.50 5.63
CA LEU A 171 30.70 -12.42 5.16
C LEU A 171 30.88 -13.05 3.77
N GLU A 172 30.24 -14.18 3.51
CA GLU A 172 30.26 -14.85 2.21
C GLU A 172 29.65 -13.95 1.12
N VAL A 173 28.50 -13.35 1.39
CA VAL A 173 27.84 -12.42 0.47
C VAL A 173 28.66 -11.15 0.27
N SER A 174 29.20 -10.56 1.34
CA SER A 174 30.12 -9.41 1.25
C SER A 174 31.34 -9.72 0.38
N HIS A 175 31.93 -10.91 0.56
CA HIS A 175 33.05 -11.36 -0.26
C HIS A 175 32.63 -11.65 -1.71
N SER A 176 31.39 -12.06 -1.97
CA SER A 176 30.85 -12.20 -3.33
C SER A 176 30.72 -10.86 -4.08
N PHE A 177 30.60 -9.76 -3.34
CA PHE A 177 30.57 -8.40 -3.87
C PHE A 177 31.95 -7.74 -3.91
N SER A 178 32.94 -8.20 -3.14
CA SER A 178 34.26 -7.54 -3.07
C SER A 178 35.12 -7.71 -4.33
N ARG A 179 34.88 -8.77 -5.11
CA ARG A 179 35.69 -9.13 -6.29
C ARG A 179 35.34 -8.39 -7.59
N GLY A 180 34.28 -7.57 -7.64
CA GLY A 180 33.98 -6.80 -8.84
C GLY A 180 32.75 -5.90 -8.70
N SER A 181 32.72 -4.80 -9.46
CA SER A 181 31.61 -3.84 -9.49
C SER A 181 30.60 -4.15 -10.61
N ASN A 182 30.27 -5.42 -10.79
CA ASN A 182 29.48 -5.88 -11.93
C ASN A 182 28.02 -5.47 -11.81
N TYR A 183 27.47 -5.40 -10.59
CA TYR A 183 26.07 -4.98 -10.38
C TYR A 183 25.89 -3.49 -10.66
N PHE A 184 26.78 -2.64 -10.13
CA PHE A 184 26.80 -1.20 -10.40
C PHE A 184 26.97 -0.93 -11.90
N LEU A 185 27.92 -1.60 -12.54
CA LEU A 185 28.14 -1.45 -13.98
C LEU A 185 26.94 -1.93 -14.80
N SER A 186 26.33 -3.06 -14.41
CA SER A 186 25.11 -3.57 -15.04
C SER A 186 23.97 -2.56 -14.95
N TYR A 187 23.73 -2.01 -13.76
CA TYR A 187 22.64 -1.06 -13.52
C TYR A 187 22.90 0.25 -14.29
N LEU A 188 24.13 0.77 -14.26
CA LEU A 188 24.51 1.97 -15.02
C LEU A 188 24.40 1.76 -16.53
N LEU A 189 24.95 0.66 -17.07
CA LEU A 189 24.88 0.38 -18.51
C LEU A 189 23.44 0.14 -18.96
N ARG A 190 22.63 -0.56 -18.16
CA ARG A 190 21.18 -0.73 -18.41
C ARG A 190 20.51 0.62 -18.59
N THR A 191 20.61 1.50 -17.58
CA THR A 191 19.94 2.82 -17.61
C THR A 191 20.49 3.71 -18.73
N LEU A 192 21.79 3.68 -19.01
CA LEU A 192 22.36 4.43 -20.14
C LEU A 192 21.86 3.89 -21.50
N CYS A 193 21.79 2.57 -21.67
CA CYS A 193 21.25 1.96 -22.89
C CYS A 193 19.75 2.28 -23.06
N GLU A 194 18.96 2.18 -21.99
CA GLU A 194 17.54 2.58 -22.00
C GLU A 194 17.38 4.04 -22.38
N PHE A 195 18.17 4.94 -21.79
CA PHE A 195 18.14 6.37 -22.10
C PHE A 195 18.50 6.65 -23.56
N ILE A 196 19.57 6.03 -24.09
CA ILE A 196 20.00 6.21 -25.48
C ILE A 196 18.95 5.67 -26.45
N VAL A 197 18.43 4.47 -26.20
CA VAL A 197 17.41 3.84 -27.07
C VAL A 197 16.12 4.64 -27.02
N ALA A 198 15.62 5.00 -25.84
CA ALA A 198 14.41 5.82 -25.72
C ALA A 198 14.57 7.20 -26.39
N THR A 199 15.75 7.82 -26.30
CA THR A 199 16.03 9.09 -26.97
C THR A 199 16.04 8.92 -28.50
N GLY A 200 16.66 7.85 -28.99
CA GLY A 200 16.65 7.49 -30.41
C GLY A 200 15.24 7.21 -30.93
N LEU A 201 14.42 6.46 -30.17
CA LEU A 201 13.03 6.19 -30.51
C LEU A 201 12.19 7.49 -30.52
N LEU A 202 12.34 8.35 -29.52
CA LEU A 202 11.64 9.63 -29.46
C LEU A 202 12.02 10.52 -30.65
N ALA A 203 13.32 10.68 -30.92
CA ALA A 203 13.81 11.45 -32.05
C ALA A 203 13.30 10.88 -33.38
N TRP A 204 13.28 9.56 -33.53
CA TRP A 204 12.75 8.88 -34.72
C TRP A 204 11.23 9.09 -34.88
N LEU A 205 10.44 9.01 -33.81
CA LEU A 205 9.00 9.28 -33.85
C LEU A 205 8.70 10.74 -34.20
N VAL A 206 9.47 11.70 -33.66
CA VAL A 206 9.30 13.12 -33.99
C VAL A 206 9.75 13.41 -35.43
N TRP A 207 10.89 12.88 -35.86
CA TRP A 207 11.44 13.14 -37.19
C TRP A 207 10.67 12.42 -38.30
N ARG A 208 10.31 11.15 -38.12
CA ARG A 208 9.65 10.34 -39.15
C ARG A 208 8.14 10.27 -38.94
N GLY A 209 7.68 10.07 -37.70
CA GLY A 209 6.27 9.89 -37.41
C GLY A 209 5.44 11.14 -37.66
N PHE A 210 5.89 12.29 -37.17
CA PHE A 210 5.13 13.55 -37.30
C PHE A 210 4.93 13.97 -38.78
N PRO A 211 5.96 14.02 -39.64
CA PRO A 211 5.75 14.38 -41.05
C PRO A 211 4.96 13.32 -41.84
N SER A 212 5.04 12.05 -41.45
CA SER A 212 4.31 10.98 -42.15
C SER A 212 2.80 11.09 -41.90
N ILE A 213 2.40 11.46 -40.68
CA ILE A 213 1.00 11.60 -40.26
C ILE A 213 0.42 13.00 -40.54
N GLN A 214 1.20 13.95 -41.06
CA GLN A 214 0.69 15.28 -41.45
C GLN A 214 0.25 15.38 -42.91
N LYS A 215 0.16 14.26 -43.63
CA LYS A 215 -0.31 14.26 -45.02
C LYS A 215 -1.81 14.56 -45.10
N GLU A 216 -2.28 14.88 -46.28
CA GLU A 216 -3.67 15.26 -46.53
C GLU A 216 -4.66 14.14 -46.17
N GLU A 217 -5.91 14.50 -45.88
CA GLU A 217 -7.00 13.55 -45.58
C GLU A 217 -7.23 12.53 -46.72
N PHE A 218 -6.85 12.91 -47.94
CA PHE A 218 -6.96 12.09 -49.13
C PHE A 218 -5.58 11.69 -49.66
N ILE A 219 -5.47 10.44 -50.09
CA ILE A 219 -4.25 9.89 -50.67
C ILE A 219 -4.43 9.78 -52.18
N TYR A 220 -3.66 10.57 -52.92
CA TYR A 220 -3.60 10.48 -54.37
C TYR A 220 -2.62 9.38 -54.78
N CYS A 221 -3.08 8.48 -55.65
CA CYS A 221 -2.36 7.31 -56.10
C CYS A 221 -2.34 7.24 -57.62
N ASP A 222 -1.19 6.98 -58.23
CA ASP A 222 -1.06 6.72 -59.67
C ASP A 222 -0.94 5.21 -59.91
N VAL A 223 -1.89 4.65 -60.66
CA VAL A 223 -1.96 3.25 -61.02
C VAL A 223 -1.79 3.12 -62.53
N HIS A 224 -0.56 2.90 -62.97
CA HIS A 224 -0.19 2.76 -64.39
C HIS A 224 -0.56 3.97 -65.27
N GLY A 225 -0.44 5.19 -64.74
CA GLY A 225 -0.76 6.44 -65.44
C GLY A 225 -2.19 6.95 -65.18
N PHE A 226 -2.99 6.19 -64.42
CA PHE A 226 -4.35 6.55 -64.03
C PHE A 226 -4.38 6.98 -62.57
N HIS A 227 -4.85 8.19 -62.30
CA HIS A 227 -4.90 8.72 -60.94
C HIS A 227 -6.17 8.29 -60.21
N TYR A 228 -6.01 7.95 -58.94
CA TYR A 228 -7.07 7.58 -58.01
C TYR A 228 -6.96 8.41 -56.75
N GLU A 229 -8.10 8.83 -56.22
CA GLU A 229 -8.23 9.47 -54.92
C GLU A 229 -8.72 8.44 -53.91
N CYS A 230 -7.92 8.17 -52.89
CA CYS A 230 -8.22 7.17 -51.87
C CYS A 230 -8.57 7.83 -50.53
N ALA A 231 -9.65 7.36 -49.92
CA ALA A 231 -10.13 7.76 -48.60
C ALA A 231 -10.25 6.54 -47.68
N GLY A 232 -10.26 6.75 -46.36
CA GLY A 232 -10.54 5.66 -45.41
C GLY A 232 -9.48 5.40 -44.36
N HIS A 233 -8.33 6.08 -44.44
CA HIS A 233 -7.24 5.87 -43.51
C HIS A 233 -7.47 6.65 -42.19
N PRO A 234 -7.48 6.00 -41.00
CA PRO A 234 -7.74 6.67 -39.72
C PRO A 234 -6.53 7.47 -39.21
N GLN A 235 -6.11 8.48 -39.97
CA GLN A 235 -4.87 9.21 -39.75
C GLN A 235 -4.85 9.97 -38.42
N GLN A 236 -5.95 10.64 -38.08
CA GLN A 236 -6.04 11.42 -36.84
C GLN A 236 -5.96 10.52 -35.60
N PHE A 237 -6.55 9.31 -35.64
CA PHE A 237 -6.38 8.34 -34.56
C PHE A 237 -4.90 8.02 -34.33
N TYR A 238 -4.16 7.69 -35.39
CA TYR A 238 -2.73 7.42 -35.27
C TYR A 238 -1.94 8.65 -34.84
N MET A 239 -2.38 9.86 -35.18
CA MET A 239 -1.81 11.10 -34.68
C MET A 239 -1.96 11.23 -33.16
N TYR A 240 -3.16 11.00 -32.62
CA TYR A 240 -3.39 11.04 -31.18
C TYR A 240 -2.60 9.96 -30.42
N VAL A 241 -2.57 8.75 -30.96
CA VAL A 241 -1.76 7.65 -30.41
C VAL A 241 -0.28 8.03 -30.45
N LEU A 242 0.21 8.61 -31.54
CA LEU A 242 1.60 9.08 -31.67
C LEU A 242 1.92 10.13 -30.60
N PHE A 243 1.05 11.10 -30.37
CA PHE A 243 1.24 12.10 -29.31
C PHE A 243 1.29 11.48 -27.91
N MET A 244 0.38 10.53 -27.63
CA MET A 244 0.40 9.81 -26.35
C MET A 244 1.69 9.02 -26.16
N VAL A 245 2.17 8.34 -27.21
CA VAL A 245 3.44 7.59 -27.19
C VAL A 245 4.63 8.53 -26.99
N ILE A 246 4.67 9.67 -27.67
CA ILE A 246 5.68 10.71 -27.48
C ILE A 246 5.67 11.22 -26.04
N ALA A 247 4.50 11.47 -25.46
CA ALA A 247 4.38 11.90 -24.07
C ALA A 247 4.87 10.83 -23.09
N ILE A 248 4.46 9.57 -23.28
CA ILE A 248 4.89 8.43 -22.44
C ILE A 248 6.40 8.24 -22.50
N ILE A 249 7.00 8.25 -23.70
CA ILE A 249 8.46 8.13 -23.87
C ILE A 249 9.17 9.36 -23.29
N GLY A 250 8.57 10.56 -23.39
CA GLY A 250 9.10 11.77 -22.77
C GLY A 250 9.19 11.67 -21.25
N VAL A 251 8.12 11.20 -20.58
CA VAL A 251 8.15 10.96 -19.12
C VAL A 251 9.14 9.85 -18.78
N TYR A 252 9.21 8.78 -19.60
CA TYR A 252 10.16 7.69 -19.42
C TYR A 252 11.61 8.20 -19.46
N LEU A 253 11.93 9.09 -20.41
CA LEU A 253 13.25 9.72 -20.51
C LEU A 253 13.58 10.60 -19.31
N LEU A 254 12.61 11.30 -18.73
CA LEU A 254 12.81 12.08 -17.50
C LEU A 254 13.13 11.16 -16.31
N CYS A 255 12.46 10.00 -16.20
CA CYS A 255 12.78 8.98 -15.18
C CYS A 255 14.19 8.43 -15.36
N CYS A 256 14.55 8.03 -16.59
CA CYS A 256 15.90 7.53 -16.88
C CYS A 256 16.96 8.60 -16.61
N PHE A 257 16.71 9.85 -17.00
CA PHE A 257 17.62 10.97 -16.74
C PHE A 257 17.78 11.22 -15.23
N TYR A 258 16.69 11.19 -14.47
CA TYR A 258 16.75 11.26 -13.01
C TYR A 258 17.57 10.11 -12.41
N ASN A 259 17.37 8.88 -12.88
CA ASN A 259 18.13 7.70 -12.44
C ASN A 259 19.63 7.86 -12.73
N VAL A 260 19.98 8.36 -13.93
CA VAL A 260 21.37 8.69 -14.31
C VAL A 260 21.97 9.73 -13.37
N ILE A 261 21.27 10.85 -13.12
CA ILE A 261 21.71 11.87 -12.16
C ILE A 261 21.89 11.23 -10.77
N TRP A 262 20.94 10.41 -10.32
CA TRP A 262 21.01 9.76 -9.02
C TRP A 262 22.22 8.84 -8.87
N ILE A 263 22.58 8.07 -9.89
CA ILE A 263 23.78 7.23 -9.90
C ILE A 263 25.07 8.09 -9.89
N PHE A 264 25.11 9.18 -10.66
CA PHE A 264 26.29 10.06 -10.76
C PHE A 264 26.47 10.99 -9.56
N PHE A 265 25.40 11.29 -8.83
CA PHE A 265 25.42 12.10 -7.61
C PHE A 265 24.99 11.28 -6.39
N PRO A 266 25.90 10.46 -5.81
CA PRO A 266 25.58 9.62 -4.65
C PRO A 266 25.06 10.40 -3.43
N GLN A 267 25.27 11.72 -3.38
CA GLN A 267 24.75 12.58 -2.32
C GLN A 267 23.23 12.63 -2.28
N MET A 268 22.53 12.32 -3.39
CA MET A 268 21.07 12.23 -3.41
C MET A 268 20.53 10.94 -2.78
N GLY A 269 21.37 9.92 -2.60
CA GLY A 269 21.01 8.69 -1.90
C GLY A 269 20.81 8.97 -0.41
N VAL A 270 19.69 8.55 0.16
CA VAL A 270 19.36 8.77 1.57
C VAL A 270 20.42 8.16 2.50
N LEU A 271 20.82 6.91 2.24
CA LEU A 271 21.85 6.25 3.04
C LEU A 271 23.24 6.84 2.76
N SER A 272 23.60 7.11 1.50
CA SER A 272 24.85 7.78 1.17
C SER A 272 25.01 9.15 1.81
N SER A 273 23.95 9.95 1.88
CA SER A 273 23.95 11.23 2.61
C SER A 273 24.29 11.00 4.09
N VAL A 274 23.58 10.07 4.73
CA VAL A 274 23.80 9.68 6.12
C VAL A 274 25.22 9.18 6.35
N MET A 275 25.72 8.27 5.51
CA MET A 275 27.08 7.75 5.63
C MET A 275 28.15 8.80 5.35
N ASN A 276 27.90 9.79 4.48
CA ASN A 276 28.84 10.90 4.31
C ASN A 276 28.92 11.76 5.57
N GLU A 277 27.79 12.00 6.22
CA GLU A 277 27.74 12.69 7.51
C GLU A 277 28.44 11.87 8.62
N TYR A 278 28.28 10.54 8.64
CA TYR A 278 28.99 9.64 9.56
C TYR A 278 30.50 9.80 9.43
N ARG A 279 31.00 9.72 8.20
CA ARG A 279 32.42 9.89 7.88
C ARG A 279 32.92 11.28 8.25
N ALA A 280 32.12 12.32 7.99
CA ALA A 280 32.49 13.69 8.34
C ALA A 280 32.59 13.87 9.86
N GLU A 281 31.67 13.28 10.63
CA GLU A 281 31.68 13.37 12.09
C GLU A 281 32.84 12.60 12.71
N LEU A 282 33.13 11.38 12.24
CA LEU A 282 34.31 10.63 12.69
C LEU A 282 35.61 11.39 12.39
N ARG A 283 35.70 12.09 11.25
CA ARG A 283 36.86 12.95 10.92
C ARG A 283 36.98 14.12 11.90
N LYS A 284 35.87 14.78 12.25
CA LYS A 284 35.87 15.86 13.24
C LYS A 284 36.37 15.36 14.60
N GLN A 285 35.91 14.18 15.04
CA GLN A 285 36.36 13.58 16.30
C GLN A 285 37.85 13.21 16.29
N ALA A 286 38.34 12.66 15.18
CA ALA A 286 39.77 12.36 15.01
C ALA A 286 40.62 13.63 15.06
N ASN A 287 40.17 14.71 14.41
CA ASN A 287 40.87 16.00 14.35
C ASN A 287 40.76 16.80 15.66
N ALA A 288 39.72 16.58 16.47
CA ALA A 288 39.54 17.27 17.75
C ALA A 288 40.61 16.89 18.79
N LYS A 289 41.26 15.74 18.62
CA LYS A 289 42.40 15.34 19.46
C LYS A 289 43.65 16.13 19.04
N LYS A 290 43.91 17.24 19.73
CA LYS A 290 45.09 18.10 19.50
C LYS A 290 46.38 17.26 19.46
N GLY A 291 47.12 17.36 18.36
CA GLY A 291 48.40 16.66 18.17
C GLY A 291 48.32 15.27 17.51
N ALA A 292 47.13 14.76 17.19
CA ALA A 292 47.00 13.49 16.47
C ALA A 292 47.43 13.66 14.99
N PRO A 293 48.19 12.71 14.41
CA PRO A 293 48.51 12.71 12.98
C PRO A 293 47.22 12.56 12.15
N LYS A 294 47.22 13.09 10.91
CA LYS A 294 46.08 12.98 9.99
C LYS A 294 45.81 11.51 9.65
N ILE A 295 44.81 10.92 10.32
CA ILE A 295 44.41 9.52 10.14
C ILE A 295 43.74 9.37 8.76
N SER A 296 44.13 8.36 7.99
CA SER A 296 43.49 8.03 6.71
C SER A 296 42.08 7.48 6.94
N ASP A 297 41.13 7.75 6.03
CA ASP A 297 39.75 7.24 6.15
C ASP A 297 39.70 5.72 6.29
N LYS A 298 40.62 5.00 5.64
CA LYS A 298 40.73 3.54 5.74
C LYS A 298 41.03 3.09 7.17
N GLN A 299 41.88 3.82 7.88
CA GLN A 299 42.21 3.54 9.29
C GLN A 299 41.07 3.96 10.24
N LEU A 300 40.38 5.06 9.91
CA LEU A 300 39.29 5.61 10.73
C LEU A 300 38.04 4.73 10.70
N LEU A 301 37.64 4.31 9.50
CA LEU A 301 36.42 3.53 9.25
C LEU A 301 36.66 2.02 9.32
N GLY A 302 37.90 1.54 9.14
CA GLY A 302 38.24 0.13 9.20
C GLY A 302 37.58 -0.68 8.07
N GLU A 303 36.97 -1.81 8.43
CA GLU A 303 36.28 -2.72 7.48
C GLU A 303 35.11 -2.03 6.78
N LEU A 304 34.42 -1.11 7.45
CA LEU A 304 33.36 -0.31 6.85
C LEU A 304 33.80 0.46 5.60
N TYR A 305 35.07 0.90 5.57
CA TYR A 305 35.63 1.55 4.40
C TYR A 305 35.65 0.59 3.19
N GLU A 306 36.10 -0.65 3.41
CA GLU A 306 36.24 -1.64 2.36
C GLU A 306 34.86 -2.17 1.92
N ILE A 307 33.96 -2.39 2.88
CA ILE A 307 32.61 -2.92 2.65
C ILE A 307 31.71 -1.88 1.98
N TYR A 308 31.65 -0.64 2.46
CA TYR A 308 30.68 0.35 1.96
C TYR A 308 31.30 1.39 1.02
N TYR A 309 32.42 2.02 1.39
CA TYR A 309 32.95 3.16 0.63
C TYR A 309 33.77 2.73 -0.59
N ASN A 310 34.44 1.57 -0.52
CA ASN A 310 35.25 1.03 -1.60
C ASN A 310 34.45 0.11 -2.53
N ASN A 311 33.35 -0.49 -2.05
CA ASN A 311 32.51 -1.37 -2.85
C ASN A 311 31.30 -0.64 -3.44
N ARG A 312 31.35 -0.35 -4.74
CA ARG A 312 30.27 0.36 -5.45
C ARG A 312 28.97 -0.44 -5.54
N ASP A 313 29.06 -1.77 -5.69
CA ASP A 313 27.88 -2.62 -5.84
C ASP A 313 27.07 -2.64 -4.55
N LEU A 314 27.74 -2.93 -3.43
CA LEU A 314 27.08 -2.99 -2.13
C LEU A 314 26.55 -1.62 -1.71
N LYS A 315 27.30 -0.54 -1.99
CA LYS A 315 26.84 0.83 -1.78
C LYS A 315 25.55 1.12 -2.54
N LEU A 316 25.52 0.85 -3.84
CA LEU A 316 24.33 1.05 -4.67
C LEU A 316 23.15 0.22 -4.16
N LEU A 317 23.37 -1.06 -3.84
CA LEU A 317 22.33 -1.97 -3.37
C LEU A 317 21.71 -1.49 -2.04
N LEU A 318 22.55 -1.05 -1.09
CA LEU A 318 22.09 -0.52 0.19
C LEU A 318 21.41 0.85 0.06
N ASP A 319 21.84 1.69 -0.88
CA ASP A 319 21.18 2.96 -1.22
C ASP A 319 19.80 2.71 -1.87
N LEU A 320 19.70 1.78 -2.82
CA LEU A 320 18.45 1.37 -3.44
C LEU A 320 17.49 0.78 -2.39
N LEU A 321 18.01 -0.05 -1.48
CA LEU A 321 17.22 -0.60 -0.38
C LEU A 321 16.77 0.47 0.62
N ALA A 322 17.62 1.46 0.91
CA ALA A 322 17.23 2.58 1.74
C ALA A 322 16.13 3.40 1.07
N GLN A 323 16.23 3.57 -0.25
CA GLN A 323 15.25 4.28 -1.06
C GLN A 323 13.94 3.52 -1.22
N SER A 324 13.93 2.18 -1.23
CA SER A 324 12.73 1.34 -1.40
C SER A 324 12.10 0.94 -0.05
N SER A 325 12.91 0.47 0.90
CA SER A 325 12.48 -0.16 2.15
C SER A 325 12.80 0.67 3.40
N GLY A 326 13.57 1.75 3.26
CA GLY A 326 13.92 2.68 4.34
C GLY A 326 15.32 2.45 4.91
N ILE A 327 15.88 3.49 5.52
CA ILE A 327 17.29 3.50 5.94
C ILE A 327 17.64 2.47 7.03
N ALA A 328 16.68 2.13 7.89
CA ALA A 328 16.93 1.25 9.03
C ALA A 328 17.36 -0.16 8.62
N ILE A 329 16.78 -0.69 7.53
CA ILE A 329 17.12 -2.01 7.01
C ILE A 329 18.55 -1.98 6.45
N SER A 330 18.91 -0.93 5.71
CA SER A 330 20.28 -0.78 5.20
C SER A 330 21.32 -0.62 6.31
N ILE A 331 21.01 0.11 7.38
CA ILE A 331 21.89 0.24 8.56
C ILE A 331 22.04 -1.10 9.29
N ARG A 332 20.96 -1.85 9.45
CA ARG A 332 21.00 -3.19 10.06
C ARG A 332 21.94 -4.11 9.28
N ILE A 333 21.78 -4.17 7.97
CA ILE A 333 22.65 -4.98 7.10
C ILE A 333 24.11 -4.56 7.23
N MET A 334 24.36 -3.26 7.31
CA MET A 334 25.70 -2.73 7.53
C MET A 334 26.30 -3.17 8.87
N ALA A 335 25.48 -3.23 9.92
CA ALA A 335 25.87 -3.80 11.21
C ALA A 335 26.15 -5.31 11.15
N LEU A 336 25.53 -6.05 10.24
CA LEU A 336 25.88 -7.47 10.03
C LEU A 336 27.22 -7.63 9.33
N PHE A 337 27.52 -6.78 8.35
CA PHE A 337 28.77 -6.87 7.59
C PHE A 337 30.01 -6.37 8.36
N ASP A 338 29.87 -5.35 9.21
CA ASP A 338 30.99 -4.82 10.00
C ASP A 338 30.77 -5.03 11.51
N LYS A 339 31.50 -5.99 12.08
CA LYS A 339 31.47 -6.30 13.52
C LYS A 339 31.84 -5.09 14.38
N LYS A 340 32.77 -4.23 13.95
CA LYS A 340 33.15 -3.03 14.71
C LYS A 340 32.02 -2.00 14.70
N PHE A 341 31.34 -1.83 13.57
CA PHE A 341 30.14 -0.99 13.49
C PHE A 341 29.01 -1.55 14.35
N ARG A 342 28.81 -2.88 14.36
CA ARG A 342 27.87 -3.57 15.26
C ARG A 342 28.18 -3.31 16.72
N THR A 343 29.40 -3.59 17.17
CA THR A 343 29.82 -3.40 18.56
C THR A 343 29.79 -1.93 18.99
N LYS A 344 30.03 -0.98 18.07
CA LYS A 344 29.88 0.46 18.35
C LYS A 344 28.42 0.93 18.38
N SER A 345 27.53 0.17 17.77
CA SER A 345 26.09 0.37 17.79
C SER A 345 25.45 -0.33 18.98
N GLU A 346 26.02 -1.42 19.49
CA GLU A 346 25.59 -2.10 20.72
C GLU A 346 25.67 -1.20 21.97
N PRO A 347 24.84 -1.45 23.00
CA PRO A 347 24.87 -0.70 24.25
C PRO A 347 26.24 -0.83 24.93
N MET A 348 26.75 0.30 25.42
CA MET A 348 27.95 0.31 26.28
C MET A 348 27.56 -0.10 27.70
N ASP A 349 28.49 -0.66 28.47
CA ASP A 349 28.31 -1.01 29.89
C ASP A 349 27.06 -1.86 30.19
N PHE A 350 26.56 -2.62 29.20
CA PHE A 350 25.41 -3.49 29.37
C PHE A 350 25.76 -4.58 30.38
N SER A 351 25.16 -4.47 31.56
CA SER A 351 25.35 -5.38 32.67
C SER A 351 24.01 -5.67 33.32
N VAL A 352 23.79 -6.92 33.67
CA VAL A 352 22.59 -7.37 34.35
C VAL A 352 23.01 -7.89 35.71
N THR A 353 22.51 -7.26 36.77
CA THR A 353 22.78 -7.68 38.15
C THR A 353 21.50 -8.18 38.80
N ARG A 354 21.53 -9.43 39.29
CA ARG A 354 20.44 -10.01 40.08
C ARG A 354 20.64 -9.67 41.56
N SER A 355 19.60 -9.16 42.21
CA SER A 355 19.54 -8.96 43.65
C SER A 355 18.25 -9.60 44.17
N GLY A 356 18.31 -10.90 44.46
CA GLY A 356 17.14 -11.70 44.86
C GLY A 356 16.14 -11.87 43.71
N ASN A 357 14.91 -11.38 43.93
CA ASN A 357 13.81 -11.42 42.94
C ASN A 357 13.82 -10.22 42.00
N GLU A 358 14.83 -9.36 42.07
CA GLU A 358 14.98 -8.19 41.21
C GLU A 358 16.20 -8.35 40.29
N ALA A 359 16.04 -7.98 39.02
CA ALA A 359 17.14 -7.85 38.07
C ALA A 359 17.25 -6.39 37.63
N THR A 360 18.38 -5.77 37.96
CA THR A 360 18.72 -4.43 37.49
C THR A 360 19.58 -4.54 36.23
N VAL A 361 19.09 -3.97 35.14
CA VAL A 361 19.79 -3.87 33.88
C VAL A 361 20.37 -2.48 33.76
N VAL A 362 21.69 -2.39 33.72
CA VAL A 362 22.42 -1.14 33.62
C VAL A 362 23.03 -1.05 32.22
N PHE A 363 22.82 0.06 31.51
CA PHE A 363 23.37 0.26 30.17
C PHE A 363 23.65 1.72 29.86
N SER A 364 24.64 1.97 29.01
CA SER A 364 25.04 3.28 28.52
C SER A 364 24.72 3.41 27.03
N ASP A 365 24.30 4.60 26.61
CA ASP A 365 24.02 4.89 25.20
C ASP A 365 25.20 4.53 24.29
N PRO A 366 24.99 3.82 23.17
CA PRO A 366 26.04 3.58 22.20
C PRO A 366 26.60 4.91 21.67
N ARG A 367 27.93 5.02 21.57
CA ARG A 367 28.57 6.26 21.06
C ARG A 367 28.07 6.61 19.67
N THR A 368 27.91 5.59 18.81
CA THR A 368 27.45 5.80 17.43
C THR A 368 26.02 6.32 17.39
N VAL A 369 25.13 5.80 18.24
CA VAL A 369 23.76 6.28 18.32
C VAL A 369 23.70 7.74 18.79
N LYS A 370 24.39 8.05 19.90
CA LYS A 370 24.38 9.36 20.53
C LYS A 370 25.03 10.44 19.67
N GLU A 371 26.16 10.13 19.06
CA GLU A 371 26.97 11.13 18.33
C GLU A 371 26.51 11.33 16.90
N PHE A 372 25.82 10.34 16.32
CA PHE A 372 25.51 10.32 14.91
C PHE A 372 24.02 10.11 14.61
N PHE A 373 23.41 8.98 14.99
CA PHE A 373 22.02 8.71 14.57
C PHE A 373 21.01 9.74 15.07
N LEU A 374 21.26 10.35 16.22
CA LEU A 374 20.44 11.45 16.73
C LEU A 374 20.53 12.75 15.93
N LYS A 375 21.62 12.98 15.19
CA LYS A 375 21.79 14.20 14.40
C LYS A 375 21.10 14.11 13.04
N ILE A 376 20.78 12.89 12.60
CA ILE A 376 20.18 12.68 11.30
C ILE A 376 18.69 13.04 11.40
N PRO A 377 18.22 14.03 10.63
CA PRO A 377 16.80 14.31 10.56
C PRO A 377 16.07 13.05 10.07
N HIS A 378 14.91 12.78 10.65
CA HIS A 378 14.05 11.62 10.29
C HIS A 378 14.51 10.23 10.78
N VAL A 379 15.51 10.13 11.67
CA VAL A 379 15.93 8.86 12.30
C VAL A 379 15.45 8.79 13.75
N SER A 380 14.43 7.97 14.05
CA SER A 380 13.88 7.80 15.41
C SER A 380 14.46 6.57 16.06
N ILE A 381 14.94 6.74 17.28
CA ILE A 381 15.65 5.69 17.99
C ILE A 381 14.89 5.36 19.26
N ILE A 382 14.53 4.08 19.39
CA ILE A 382 14.03 3.51 20.64
C ILE A 382 14.97 2.39 21.04
N TYR A 383 15.25 2.31 22.33
CA TYR A 383 15.88 1.13 22.91
C TYR A 383 14.78 0.27 23.52
N THR A 384 14.83 -1.03 23.32
CA THR A 384 13.93 -1.97 24.01
C THR A 384 14.76 -2.98 24.78
N LEU A 385 14.43 -3.19 26.04
CA LEU A 385 14.89 -4.32 26.83
C LEU A 385 13.75 -5.32 26.87
N GLU A 386 14.02 -6.56 26.46
CA GLU A 386 13.08 -7.68 26.47
C GLU A 386 13.59 -8.71 27.49
N ILE A 387 12.73 -9.29 28.33
CA ILE A 387 13.09 -10.38 29.24
C ILE A 387 12.33 -11.66 28.86
N THR A 388 13.03 -12.80 28.80
CA THR A 388 12.47 -14.10 28.43
C THR A 388 12.94 -15.18 29.40
N PRO A 389 12.06 -15.95 30.06
CA PRO A 389 10.59 -15.86 30.00
C PRO A 389 10.08 -14.51 30.57
N PRO A 390 8.90 -14.04 30.15
CA PRO A 390 8.35 -12.76 30.63
C PRO A 390 8.08 -12.81 32.14
N THR A 391 8.35 -11.72 32.86
CA THR A 391 7.99 -11.60 34.28
C THR A 391 6.53 -11.16 34.43
N PRO A 392 5.92 -11.33 35.62
CA PRO A 392 4.57 -10.83 35.88
C PRO A 392 4.43 -9.30 35.75
N THR A 393 5.51 -8.56 35.96
CA THR A 393 5.51 -7.10 36.04
C THR A 393 5.81 -6.41 34.73
N SER A 394 6.80 -6.89 33.97
CA SER A 394 7.17 -6.29 32.68
C SER A 394 7.91 -7.28 31.78
N ALA A 395 7.50 -7.34 30.51
CA ALA A 395 8.16 -8.17 29.51
C ALA A 395 9.07 -7.34 28.58
N VAL A 396 8.68 -6.08 28.32
CA VAL A 396 9.49 -5.10 27.56
C VAL A 396 9.54 -3.77 28.29
N VAL A 397 10.72 -3.18 28.37
CA VAL A 397 10.92 -1.77 28.76
C VAL A 397 11.46 -1.00 27.55
N ALA A 398 10.86 0.12 27.19
CA ALA A 398 11.23 0.88 26.01
C ALA A 398 11.69 2.30 26.36
N PHE A 399 12.83 2.73 25.83
CA PHE A 399 13.38 4.07 26.05
C PHE A 399 13.37 4.85 24.75
N LYS A 400 12.59 5.93 24.68
CA LYS A 400 12.48 6.76 23.47
C LYS A 400 13.43 7.95 23.53
N MET A 401 14.37 8.00 22.60
CA MET A 401 15.34 9.08 22.48
C MET A 401 14.68 10.30 21.84
N SER A 402 14.46 11.35 22.65
CA SER A 402 13.94 12.64 22.20
C SER A 402 15.10 13.62 21.98
N GLU A 403 15.04 14.44 20.93
CA GLU A 403 16.00 15.54 20.70
C GLU A 403 15.79 16.71 21.68
N ASP A 404 14.64 16.76 22.33
CA ASP A 404 14.17 17.93 23.05
C ASP A 404 14.78 17.98 24.47
N LYS A 405 15.94 18.66 24.59
CA LYS A 405 16.69 18.84 25.85
C LYS A 405 15.94 19.59 26.96
N SER A 406 14.67 19.96 26.75
CA SER A 406 13.95 20.94 27.56
C SER A 406 12.79 20.38 28.41
N GLN A 407 12.56 19.06 28.42
CA GLN A 407 11.40 18.51 29.13
C GLN A 407 11.75 18.10 30.56
N HIS A 408 11.08 18.69 31.55
CA HIS A 408 10.98 18.16 32.91
C HIS A 408 9.91 17.07 32.91
N ILE A 409 10.17 15.89 33.47
CA ILE A 409 9.19 14.78 33.49
C ILE A 409 9.06 14.18 34.88
N SER A 410 7.79 14.00 35.25
CA SER A 410 7.24 13.33 36.42
C SER A 410 7.31 11.81 36.24
N GLN A 411 7.82 11.09 37.26
CA GLN A 411 7.71 9.63 37.35
C GLN A 411 6.23 9.21 37.37
N VAL A 412 5.89 8.20 36.59
CA VAL A 412 4.60 7.50 36.65
C VAL A 412 4.93 6.03 36.88
N ASP A 413 4.45 5.47 37.99
CA ASP A 413 4.60 4.05 38.34
C ASP A 413 3.51 3.20 37.68
N GLY A 414 3.90 2.10 37.02
CA GLY A 414 3.26 0.80 37.20
C GLY A 414 2.76 0.08 35.94
N SER A 415 3.30 -1.13 35.72
CA SER A 415 2.76 -2.29 34.96
C SER A 415 2.27 -2.06 33.51
N GLY A 416 3.19 -1.79 32.60
CA GLY A 416 2.99 -1.79 31.15
C GLY A 416 4.34 -1.59 30.47
N VAL A 417 4.40 -1.60 29.13
CA VAL A 417 5.63 -1.17 28.43
C VAL A 417 5.84 0.32 28.71
N GLU A 418 6.54 0.63 29.80
CA GLU A 418 6.86 2.00 30.20
C GLU A 418 7.80 2.59 29.15
N LEU A 419 7.29 3.60 28.45
CA LEU A 419 8.09 4.47 27.59
C LEU A 419 8.73 5.55 28.46
N GLU A 420 9.87 5.24 29.08
CA GLU A 420 10.58 6.24 29.87
C GLU A 420 11.19 7.32 28.95
N PRO A 421 10.82 8.60 29.12
CA PRO A 421 11.38 9.69 28.35
C PRO A 421 12.74 10.13 28.92
N LEU A 422 13.67 10.43 28.01
CA LEU A 422 15.09 10.61 28.33
C LEU A 422 15.46 12.07 28.57
N ASN A 423 15.77 12.43 29.82
CA ASN A 423 16.18 13.81 30.16
C ASN A 423 17.66 14.00 30.52
N ASN A 424 18.46 12.94 30.68
CA ASN A 424 19.87 13.08 31.08
C ASN A 424 20.84 12.43 30.08
N PHE A 425 21.43 13.24 29.21
CA PHE A 425 22.49 12.81 28.28
C PHE A 425 23.83 12.58 29.01
N GLY A 426 24.16 11.33 29.34
CA GLY A 426 25.47 10.96 29.91
C GLY A 426 25.44 10.11 31.17
N ILE A 427 24.24 9.76 31.66
CA ILE A 427 24.07 8.92 32.84
C ILE A 427 23.78 7.50 32.36
N SER A 428 24.45 6.53 33.00
CA SER A 428 24.12 5.12 32.90
C SER A 428 22.64 4.90 33.20
N ARG A 429 21.92 4.26 32.28
CA ARG A 429 20.49 4.00 32.35
C ARG A 429 20.26 2.70 33.11
N LYS A 430 19.19 2.65 33.89
CA LYS A 430 18.82 1.46 34.65
C LYS A 430 17.39 1.10 34.32
N ALA A 431 17.14 -0.18 34.10
CA ALA A 431 15.82 -0.76 34.08
C ALA A 431 15.75 -1.81 35.18
N HIS A 432 14.62 -1.89 35.85
CA HIS A 432 14.40 -2.84 36.94
C HIS A 432 13.31 -3.83 36.50
N TYR A 433 13.62 -5.12 36.60
CA TYR A 433 12.64 -6.20 36.48
C TYR A 433 12.41 -6.77 37.87
N TYR A 434 11.15 -6.89 38.26
CA TYR A 434 10.76 -7.43 39.57
C TYR A 434 10.10 -8.80 39.40
N ASP A 435 9.96 -9.53 40.52
CA ASP A 435 9.30 -10.84 40.60
C ASP A 435 9.93 -11.92 39.71
N LEU A 436 11.27 -11.94 39.64
CA LEU A 436 11.99 -13.01 38.99
C LEU A 436 12.04 -14.26 39.88
N ASP A 437 11.67 -15.40 39.30
CA ASP A 437 11.77 -16.71 39.95
C ASP A 437 13.27 -17.07 40.14
N PRO A 438 13.76 -17.25 41.38
CA PRO A 438 15.16 -17.62 41.65
C PRO A 438 15.58 -18.92 40.97
N THR A 439 14.62 -19.80 40.65
CA THR A 439 14.85 -21.11 40.06
C THR A 439 14.96 -21.10 38.54
N LYS A 440 14.51 -20.02 37.88
CA LYS A 440 14.50 -19.90 36.42
C LYS A 440 15.68 -19.07 35.90
N GLU A 441 16.16 -19.49 34.74
CA GLU A 441 17.11 -18.73 33.94
C GLU A 441 16.34 -17.72 33.08
N TYR A 442 16.83 -16.48 33.00
CA TYR A 442 16.21 -15.43 32.21
C TYR A 442 17.22 -14.89 31.20
N VAL A 443 16.79 -14.68 29.97
CA VAL A 443 17.56 -14.00 28.92
C VAL A 443 17.03 -12.59 28.81
N ILE A 444 17.89 -11.60 29.06
CA ILE A 444 17.56 -10.19 28.87
C ILE A 444 18.18 -9.73 27.56
N ARG A 445 17.35 -9.33 26.60
CA ARG A 445 17.75 -8.88 25.27
C ARG A 445 17.54 -7.39 25.11
N PHE A 446 18.63 -6.65 24.95
CA PHE A 446 18.62 -5.26 24.54
C PHE A 446 18.55 -5.16 23.01
N CYS A 447 17.62 -4.38 22.47
CA CYS A 447 17.52 -4.07 21.05
C CYS A 447 17.52 -2.56 20.82
N ILE A 448 18.15 -2.15 19.72
CA ILE A 448 18.07 -0.77 19.23
C ILE A 448 17.18 -0.74 18.01
N ILE A 449 16.06 -0.03 18.10
CA ILE A 449 15.07 0.11 17.05
C ILE A 449 15.25 1.48 16.39
N VAL A 450 15.60 1.47 15.11
CA VAL A 450 15.66 2.66 14.25
C VAL A 450 14.48 2.64 13.30
N ASN A 451 13.66 3.70 13.29
CA ASN A 451 12.47 3.83 12.44
C ASN A 451 11.60 2.55 12.41
N GLY A 452 11.36 1.94 13.57
CA GLY A 452 10.55 0.73 13.70
C GLY A 452 11.25 -0.59 13.34
N ARG A 453 12.55 -0.61 13.05
CA ARG A 453 13.32 -1.86 12.78
C ARG A 453 14.51 -1.99 13.72
N ALA A 454 14.70 -3.17 14.31
CA ALA A 454 15.87 -3.45 15.14
C ALA A 454 17.15 -3.47 14.30
N ILE A 455 18.17 -2.70 14.67
CA ILE A 455 19.47 -2.61 13.98
C ILE A 455 20.60 -3.34 14.69
N ALA A 456 20.54 -3.43 16.02
CA ALA A 456 21.56 -4.04 16.86
C ALA A 456 20.89 -4.68 18.07
N ARG A 457 21.47 -5.79 18.54
CA ARG A 457 20.95 -6.56 19.66
C ARG A 457 22.10 -7.03 20.55
N ARG A 458 21.83 -7.19 21.84
CA ARG A 458 22.72 -7.82 22.80
C ARG A 458 21.88 -8.55 23.83
N SER A 459 22.13 -9.83 24.05
CA SER A 459 21.52 -10.62 25.11
C SER A 459 22.54 -10.89 26.22
N GLU A 460 22.07 -10.94 27.47
CA GLU A 460 22.80 -11.45 28.62
C GLU A 460 21.91 -12.44 29.36
N VAL A 461 22.49 -13.56 29.78
CA VAL A 461 21.76 -14.65 30.45
C VAL A 461 21.94 -14.55 31.95
N LEU A 462 20.83 -14.36 32.65
CA LEU A 462 20.71 -14.31 34.09
C LEU A 462 20.60 -15.74 34.62
N LYS A 463 21.74 -16.31 35.03
CA LYS A 463 21.81 -17.66 35.58
C LYS A 463 21.03 -17.81 36.89
N VAL A 464 20.56 -19.02 37.13
CA VAL A 464 19.93 -19.45 38.40
C VAL A 464 20.88 -19.17 39.57
N GLN A 465 20.36 -18.53 40.62
CA GLN A 465 21.13 -18.28 41.84
C GLN A 465 21.30 -19.62 42.56
N LYS A 466 22.51 -20.20 42.51
CA LYS A 466 22.80 -21.43 43.26
C LYS A 466 22.65 -21.14 44.75
N THR A 467 21.54 -21.58 45.34
CA THR A 467 21.42 -21.74 46.79
C THR A 467 22.50 -22.73 47.21
N THR A 468 23.49 -22.26 47.96
CA THR A 468 24.47 -23.10 48.64
C THR A 468 23.78 -23.82 49.79
N ASP A 469 22.99 -24.84 49.48
CA ASP A 469 22.51 -25.81 50.46
C ASP A 469 23.37 -27.07 50.41
N ASN A 470 23.78 -27.49 51.60
CA ASN A 470 24.72 -28.59 51.84
C ASN A 470 24.19 -29.94 51.35
N ASP A 471 25.10 -30.71 50.75
CA ASP A 471 25.23 -32.16 50.75
C ASP A 471 23.95 -32.98 51.03
N TYR A 472 23.27 -33.43 49.97
CA TYR A 472 22.67 -34.77 49.95
C TYR A 472 22.72 -35.37 48.54
N LYS A 473 23.59 -36.38 48.38
CA LYS A 473 23.68 -37.28 47.22
C LYS A 473 22.47 -38.21 47.18
N SER A 474 21.79 -38.32 46.04
CA SER A 474 20.90 -39.43 45.68
C SER A 474 20.70 -39.52 44.15
N PRO A 475 20.30 -40.69 43.60
CA PRO A 475 20.87 -41.20 42.35
C PRO A 475 19.99 -41.04 41.09
N SER A 476 20.69 -41.20 39.95
CA SER A 476 20.27 -41.16 38.55
C SER A 476 19.10 -42.07 38.16
N PRO A 477 18.23 -41.64 37.21
CA PRO A 477 17.40 -42.55 36.42
C PRO A 477 17.92 -42.77 34.98
N SER A 478 17.63 -43.97 34.49
CA SER A 478 17.93 -44.55 33.18
C SER A 478 17.05 -44.02 32.02
N PRO A 479 17.46 -44.20 30.74
CA PRO A 479 16.79 -43.62 29.59
C PRO A 479 15.57 -44.44 29.11
N ILE A 480 14.50 -43.74 28.71
CA ILE A 480 13.31 -44.30 28.06
C ILE A 480 13.38 -44.00 26.56
N GLN A 481 13.13 -45.02 25.74
CA GLN A 481 13.10 -45.00 24.28
C GLN A 481 11.90 -44.21 23.74
N SER A 482 12.15 -43.42 22.69
CA SER A 482 11.15 -42.71 21.89
C SER A 482 10.50 -43.64 20.86
N GLY A 483 9.16 -43.66 20.83
CA GLY A 483 8.35 -44.23 19.76
C GLY A 483 8.07 -43.17 18.69
N SER A 484 8.16 -43.58 17.43
CA SER A 484 7.89 -42.79 16.23
C SER A 484 6.49 -43.07 15.71
N ASP A 485 5.63 -42.05 15.62
CA ASP A 485 4.36 -42.11 14.89
C ASP A 485 4.40 -41.20 13.66
N GLU A 486 4.16 -41.80 12.49
CA GLU A 486 3.95 -41.17 11.19
C GLU A 486 2.56 -40.53 11.12
N ALA A 487 2.49 -39.26 10.69
CA ALA A 487 1.23 -38.60 10.33
C ALA A 487 1.20 -38.34 8.81
N THR A 488 0.29 -39.04 8.12
CA THR A 488 -0.08 -38.84 6.72
C THR A 488 -0.93 -37.57 6.55
N SER A 489 -0.52 -36.68 5.64
CA SER A 489 -1.27 -35.51 5.21
C SER A 489 -2.12 -35.82 3.97
N SER A 490 -3.44 -35.58 4.06
CA SER A 490 -4.38 -35.63 2.94
C SER A 490 -4.65 -34.23 2.40
N LEU A 491 -4.42 -34.02 1.10
CA LEU A 491 -4.79 -32.82 0.33
C LEU A 491 -6.29 -32.80 0.02
N PRO A 492 -6.96 -31.63 -0.01
CA PRO A 492 -8.36 -31.54 -0.42
C PRO A 492 -8.48 -31.47 -1.96
N ASN A 493 -9.40 -32.28 -2.49
CA ASN A 493 -9.86 -32.24 -3.88
C ASN A 493 -10.63 -30.94 -4.14
N GLN A 494 -10.23 -30.20 -5.18
CA GLN A 494 -10.91 -28.99 -5.63
C GLN A 494 -11.75 -29.31 -6.89
N GLU A 495 -13.07 -29.40 -6.72
CA GLU A 495 -14.05 -29.60 -7.80
C GLU A 495 -14.18 -28.34 -8.69
N TRP A 496 -14.11 -28.55 -10.01
CA TRP A 496 -14.30 -27.51 -11.02
C TRP A 496 -15.78 -27.42 -11.44
N ASN A 497 -16.50 -26.43 -10.91
CA ASN A 497 -17.84 -26.07 -11.41
C ASN A 497 -17.74 -25.17 -12.66
N SER A 498 -18.18 -25.68 -13.81
CA SER A 498 -18.04 -25.08 -15.14
C SER A 498 -19.30 -24.32 -15.61
N GLY A 499 -19.82 -23.42 -14.77
CA GLY A 499 -21.11 -22.74 -15.01
C GLY A 499 -21.17 -21.25 -14.64
N SER A 500 -20.15 -20.44 -14.92
CA SER A 500 -20.20 -18.97 -14.68
C SER A 500 -19.17 -18.15 -15.50
N SER A 501 -18.90 -18.54 -16.74
CA SER A 501 -17.69 -18.11 -17.48
C SER A 501 -17.55 -16.61 -17.81
N MET A 502 -18.61 -15.78 -17.78
CA MET A 502 -18.48 -14.33 -18.03
C MET A 502 -18.46 -13.50 -16.74
N ALA A 503 -19.27 -13.84 -15.74
CA ALA A 503 -19.21 -13.19 -14.44
C ALA A 503 -17.89 -13.50 -13.71
N ALA A 504 -17.44 -14.77 -13.74
CA ALA A 504 -16.15 -15.15 -13.16
C ALA A 504 -14.96 -14.49 -13.89
N LEU A 505 -15.09 -14.24 -15.20
CA LEU A 505 -14.07 -13.55 -15.99
C LEU A 505 -14.10 -12.05 -15.69
N GLY A 506 -15.27 -11.46 -15.47
CA GLY A 506 -15.44 -10.12 -14.91
C GLY A 506 -14.76 -9.99 -13.55
N ASP A 507 -15.09 -10.85 -12.58
CA ASP A 507 -14.53 -10.80 -11.22
C ASP A 507 -13.03 -11.05 -11.18
N THR A 508 -12.51 -12.00 -11.98
CA THR A 508 -11.06 -12.22 -12.05
C THR A 508 -10.32 -11.10 -12.76
N LEU A 509 -10.93 -10.48 -13.78
CA LEU A 509 -10.34 -9.34 -14.48
C LEU A 509 -10.38 -8.09 -13.57
N VAL A 510 -11.48 -7.84 -12.87
CA VAL A 510 -11.64 -6.77 -11.88
C VAL A 510 -10.66 -6.96 -10.74
N ASN A 511 -10.62 -8.12 -10.09
CA ASN A 511 -9.68 -8.39 -9.00
C ASN A 511 -8.21 -8.30 -9.44
N LYS A 512 -7.89 -8.61 -10.71
CA LYS A 512 -6.52 -8.48 -11.23
C LYS A 512 -6.17 -7.06 -11.68
N ILE A 513 -7.11 -6.33 -12.28
CA ILE A 513 -6.91 -4.95 -12.74
C ILE A 513 -6.87 -4.00 -11.54
N LEU A 514 -7.80 -4.19 -10.60
CA LEU A 514 -7.88 -3.45 -9.34
C LEU A 514 -6.89 -3.97 -8.29
N GLY A 515 -6.41 -5.22 -8.40
CA GLY A 515 -5.18 -5.71 -7.76
C GLY A 515 -4.98 -5.30 -6.29
N HIS A 516 -6.06 -5.12 -5.53
CA HIS A 516 -5.99 -4.60 -4.18
C HIS A 516 -5.43 -5.66 -3.26
N SER A 517 -4.45 -5.26 -2.45
CA SER A 517 -4.04 -6.08 -1.31
C SER A 517 -5.22 -6.26 -0.34
N ASP A 518 -5.22 -7.34 0.44
CA ASP A 518 -6.26 -7.56 1.46
C ASP A 518 -6.27 -6.41 2.48
N ALA A 519 -5.10 -5.81 2.73
CA ALA A 519 -4.97 -4.57 3.48
C ALA A 519 -5.75 -3.43 2.82
N GLU A 520 -5.54 -3.15 1.53
CA GLU A 520 -6.30 -2.11 0.82
C GLU A 520 -7.81 -2.34 0.88
N LYS A 521 -8.27 -3.59 0.73
CA LYS A 521 -9.71 -3.92 0.83
C LYS A 521 -10.26 -3.61 2.23
N ALA A 522 -9.51 -3.89 3.29
CA ALA A 522 -9.93 -3.64 4.66
C ALA A 522 -10.06 -2.14 5.00
N PHE A 523 -9.29 -1.28 4.33
CA PHE A 523 -9.29 0.17 4.55
C PHE A 523 -10.04 0.97 3.47
N ARG A 524 -10.70 0.29 2.51
CA ARG A 524 -11.48 0.94 1.46
C ARG A 524 -12.92 1.21 1.90
N PRO A 525 -13.29 2.46 2.17
CA PRO A 525 -14.66 2.83 2.50
C PRO A 525 -15.59 2.67 1.29
N TRP A 526 -16.90 2.80 1.53
CA TRP A 526 -17.90 2.55 0.48
C TRP A 526 -17.77 3.48 -0.73
N TRP A 527 -17.28 4.71 -0.56
CA TRP A 527 -17.12 5.66 -1.67
C TRP A 527 -15.93 5.29 -2.58
N ASP A 528 -14.81 4.81 -2.03
CA ASP A 528 -13.69 4.28 -2.82
C ASP A 528 -14.16 3.04 -3.62
N ASN A 529 -14.97 2.16 -3.02
CA ASN A 529 -15.58 1.04 -3.76
C ASN A 529 -16.53 1.53 -4.86
N LEU A 530 -17.31 2.59 -4.61
CA LEU A 530 -18.18 3.20 -5.62
C LEU A 530 -17.36 3.83 -6.76
N GLU A 531 -16.26 4.51 -6.44
CA GLU A 531 -15.29 5.02 -7.42
C GLU A 531 -14.79 3.89 -8.33
N ASP A 532 -14.37 2.76 -7.76
CA ASP A 532 -13.94 1.58 -8.54
C ASP A 532 -15.05 1.07 -9.47
N TYR A 533 -16.30 0.99 -9.01
CA TYR A 533 -17.43 0.55 -9.83
C TYR A 533 -17.77 1.56 -10.95
N LEU A 534 -17.62 2.86 -10.69
CA LEU A 534 -17.83 3.91 -11.70
C LEU A 534 -16.75 3.86 -12.79
N ILE A 535 -15.48 3.70 -12.41
CA ILE A 535 -14.38 3.48 -13.35
C ILE A 535 -14.61 2.19 -14.13
N TYR A 536 -14.98 1.10 -13.45
CA TYR A 536 -15.30 -0.16 -14.12
C TYR A 536 -16.44 0.00 -15.13
N GLY A 537 -17.49 0.76 -14.78
CA GLY A 537 -18.56 1.14 -15.69
C GLY A 537 -18.05 1.84 -16.95
N LEU A 538 -17.13 2.81 -16.79
CA LEU A 538 -16.48 3.50 -17.91
C LEU A 538 -15.65 2.54 -18.78
N VAL A 539 -14.87 1.66 -18.18
CA VAL A 539 -14.08 0.64 -18.92
C VAL A 539 -14.99 -0.29 -19.69
N MET A 540 -16.03 -0.83 -19.05
CA MET A 540 -16.97 -1.75 -19.68
C MET A 540 -17.71 -1.09 -20.84
N LEU A 541 -18.16 0.15 -20.66
CA LEU A 541 -18.83 0.90 -21.69
C LEU A 541 -17.87 1.21 -22.87
N GLY A 542 -16.61 1.57 -22.60
CA GLY A 542 -15.59 1.67 -23.64
C GLY A 542 -15.34 0.37 -24.40
N VAL A 543 -15.25 -0.77 -23.69
CA VAL A 543 -15.05 -2.10 -24.28
C VAL A 543 -16.26 -2.59 -25.07
N ILE A 544 -17.49 -2.24 -24.67
CA ILE A 544 -18.72 -2.60 -25.40
C ILE A 544 -18.86 -1.76 -26.67
N VAL A 545 -18.52 -0.47 -26.59
CA VAL A 545 -18.71 0.47 -27.70
C VAL A 545 -17.55 0.37 -28.70
N ALA A 546 -16.34 0.02 -28.28
CA ALA A 546 -15.19 -0.11 -29.20
C ALA A 546 -15.42 -1.10 -30.37
N PRO A 547 -15.92 -2.33 -30.16
CA PRO A 547 -16.27 -3.24 -31.25
C PRO A 547 -17.31 -2.66 -32.20
N THR A 548 -18.30 -1.89 -31.72
CA THR A 548 -19.27 -1.26 -32.62
C THR A 548 -18.61 -0.24 -33.55
N ALA A 549 -17.64 0.54 -33.08
CA ALA A 549 -16.88 1.43 -33.95
C ALA A 549 -15.87 0.70 -34.86
N ILE A 550 -15.32 -0.43 -34.43
CA ILE A 550 -14.36 -1.22 -35.23
C ILE A 550 -15.07 -2.02 -36.32
N ILE A 551 -16.18 -2.69 -35.98
CA ILE A 551 -16.91 -3.59 -36.88
C ILE A 551 -17.73 -2.78 -37.88
N ILE A 552 -18.27 -1.63 -37.48
CA ILE A 552 -19.00 -0.74 -38.37
C ILE A 552 -18.00 0.24 -39.00
N SER A 553 -17.09 -0.29 -39.83
CA SER A 553 -16.02 0.47 -40.47
C SER A 553 -16.52 1.65 -41.32
N THR A 554 -17.80 1.63 -41.71
CA THR A 554 -18.55 2.75 -42.31
C THR A 554 -20.05 2.57 -42.00
N PRO A 555 -20.64 3.32 -41.06
CA PRO A 555 -22.06 3.19 -40.69
C PRO A 555 -22.99 3.90 -41.67
N LEU A 556 -22.45 4.65 -42.63
CA LEU A 556 -23.25 5.49 -43.51
C LEU A 556 -23.73 4.71 -44.73
N ASP A 557 -25.01 4.87 -45.03
CA ASP A 557 -25.61 4.59 -46.32
C ASP A 557 -25.89 5.94 -46.99
N CYS A 558 -25.06 6.27 -47.98
CA CYS A 558 -25.15 7.50 -48.73
C CYS A 558 -25.93 7.29 -50.03
N THR A 559 -26.89 8.18 -50.28
CA THR A 559 -27.69 8.23 -51.50
C THR A 559 -27.49 9.57 -52.20
N PHE A 560 -27.36 9.54 -53.52
CA PHE A 560 -27.18 10.74 -54.33
C PHE A 560 -28.47 11.58 -54.32
N CYS A 561 -28.35 12.87 -54.01
CA CYS A 561 -29.49 13.77 -53.98
C CYS A 561 -29.89 14.24 -55.38
N SER A 562 -30.84 13.53 -55.99
CA SER A 562 -31.53 14.01 -57.19
C SER A 562 -32.50 15.16 -56.84
N ARG A 563 -32.67 16.10 -57.78
CA ARG A 563 -33.35 17.41 -57.64
C ARG A 563 -34.76 17.37 -57.02
N SER A 564 -35.44 16.23 -57.04
CA SER A 564 -36.79 16.05 -56.49
C SER A 564 -36.86 15.25 -55.19
N GLY A 565 -35.74 14.71 -54.70
CA GLY A 565 -35.71 13.71 -53.62
C GLY A 565 -35.21 14.22 -52.26
N CYS A 566 -34.38 15.27 -52.21
CA CYS A 566 -33.77 15.74 -50.97
C CYS A 566 -34.24 17.14 -50.58
N GLU A 567 -34.57 17.33 -49.30
CA GLU A 567 -34.81 18.65 -48.72
C GLU A 567 -33.47 19.33 -48.43
N VAL A 568 -32.95 20.07 -49.39
CA VAL A 568 -31.68 20.78 -49.25
C VAL A 568 -31.81 21.86 -48.17
N PRO A 569 -30.90 21.93 -47.18
CA PRO A 569 -30.90 23.01 -46.19
C PRO A 569 -30.88 24.39 -46.84
N SER A 570 -31.75 25.29 -46.38
CA SER A 570 -31.84 26.68 -46.86
C SER A 570 -30.48 27.38 -46.80
N GLY A 571 -29.80 27.51 -47.95
CA GLY A 571 -28.47 28.13 -48.04
C GLY A 571 -27.50 27.45 -49.02
N MET A 572 -27.75 26.20 -49.41
CA MET A 572 -26.98 25.55 -50.50
C MET A 572 -27.72 25.72 -51.83
N ASN A 573 -27.16 26.53 -52.72
CA ASN A 573 -27.68 26.68 -54.09
C ASN A 573 -27.17 25.51 -54.95
N LEU A 574 -28.00 24.49 -55.19
CA LEU A 574 -27.74 23.52 -56.27
C LEU A 574 -27.88 24.23 -57.62
N SER A 575 -26.74 24.58 -58.22
CA SER A 575 -26.71 25.44 -59.39
C SER A 575 -27.09 24.76 -60.71
N GLN A 576 -27.27 23.44 -60.78
CA GLN A 576 -27.76 22.72 -61.97
C GLN A 576 -28.23 21.30 -61.66
N PRO A 577 -29.13 20.69 -62.46
CA PRO A 577 -29.40 19.25 -62.39
C PRO A 577 -28.12 18.50 -62.78
N GLN A 578 -27.52 17.81 -61.81
CA GLN A 578 -26.37 16.95 -62.03
C GLN A 578 -26.85 15.51 -62.22
N GLU A 579 -26.33 14.86 -63.27
CA GLU A 579 -26.39 13.41 -63.39
C GLU A 579 -25.46 12.80 -62.34
N ASP A 580 -25.77 11.58 -61.88
CA ASP A 580 -24.94 10.84 -60.92
C ASP A 580 -23.51 10.72 -61.49
N PRO A 581 -22.47 11.19 -60.77
CA PRO A 581 -21.10 11.13 -61.25
C PRO A 581 -20.55 9.70 -61.36
N GLY A 582 -21.30 8.69 -60.91
CA GLY A 582 -20.91 7.28 -60.99
C GLY A 582 -19.85 6.91 -59.96
N TYR A 583 -19.75 7.65 -58.85
CA TYR A 583 -18.79 7.36 -57.79
C TYR A 583 -19.06 6.01 -57.14
N ASN A 584 -17.98 5.33 -56.76
CA ASN A 584 -18.12 4.09 -56.01
C ASN A 584 -18.81 4.38 -54.67
N THR A 585 -19.96 3.75 -54.42
CA THR A 585 -20.76 3.96 -53.21
C THR A 585 -19.96 3.72 -51.92
N TRP A 586 -19.03 2.76 -51.89
CA TRP A 586 -18.17 2.52 -50.72
C TRP A 586 -17.18 3.67 -50.47
N TRP A 587 -16.63 4.23 -51.55
CA TRP A 587 -15.75 5.40 -51.45
C TRP A 587 -16.52 6.61 -50.93
N VAL A 588 -17.72 6.89 -51.47
CA VAL A 588 -18.59 7.98 -51.00
C VAL A 588 -18.92 7.82 -49.52
N LYS A 589 -19.28 6.61 -49.08
CA LYS A 589 -19.55 6.31 -47.67
C LYS A 589 -18.34 6.64 -46.78
N LYS A 590 -17.13 6.25 -47.18
CA LYS A 590 -15.91 6.58 -46.43
C LYS A 590 -15.60 8.07 -46.47
N TYR A 591 -15.60 8.68 -47.64
CA TYR A 591 -15.36 10.11 -47.81
C TYR A 591 -16.26 10.91 -46.87
N CYS A 592 -17.56 10.67 -46.91
CA CYS A 592 -18.53 11.35 -46.06
C CYS A 592 -18.42 11.01 -44.57
N THR A 593 -17.95 9.81 -44.23
CA THR A 593 -17.63 9.46 -42.84
C THR A 593 -16.47 10.31 -42.32
N PHE A 594 -15.46 10.65 -43.14
CA PHE A 594 -14.32 11.44 -42.67
C PHE A 594 -14.53 12.96 -42.77
N THR A 595 -15.25 13.44 -43.78
CA THR A 595 -15.41 14.89 -44.02
C THR A 595 -16.60 15.51 -43.32
N ALA A 596 -17.73 14.80 -43.27
CA ALA A 596 -18.99 15.36 -42.82
C ALA A 596 -19.35 14.92 -41.38
N MET A 597 -18.94 13.70 -40.98
CA MET A 597 -19.16 13.21 -39.62
C MET A 597 -18.23 13.92 -38.63
N ASP A 598 -18.73 14.15 -37.41
CA ASP A 598 -17.93 14.77 -36.37
C ASP A 598 -16.83 13.81 -35.87
N GLU A 599 -15.58 14.27 -35.87
CA GLU A 599 -14.41 13.54 -35.39
C GLU A 599 -14.63 12.96 -33.97
N PHE A 600 -15.32 13.70 -33.11
CA PHE A 600 -15.62 13.26 -31.76
C PHE A 600 -16.35 11.92 -31.76
N ILE A 601 -17.35 11.74 -32.62
CA ILE A 601 -18.21 10.55 -32.63
C ILE A 601 -17.42 9.34 -33.16
N ILE A 602 -16.55 9.55 -34.15
CA ILE A 602 -15.71 8.50 -34.73
C ILE A 602 -14.78 7.92 -33.66
N TYR A 603 -14.15 8.80 -32.85
CA TYR A 603 -13.15 8.39 -31.87
C TYR A 603 -13.69 8.13 -30.47
N PHE A 604 -14.96 8.46 -30.20
CA PHE A 604 -15.57 8.40 -28.89
C PHE A 604 -15.28 7.12 -28.08
N PRO A 605 -15.46 5.88 -28.61
CA PRO A 605 -15.15 4.66 -27.86
C PRO A 605 -13.68 4.56 -27.40
N TYR A 606 -12.73 5.01 -28.22
CA TYR A 606 -11.31 4.98 -27.85
C TYR A 606 -11.01 6.03 -26.79
N ILE A 607 -11.60 7.22 -26.93
CA ILE A 607 -11.49 8.30 -25.95
C ILE A 607 -12.01 7.81 -24.59
N LEU A 608 -13.15 7.10 -24.56
CA LEU A 608 -13.70 6.50 -23.33
C LEU A 608 -12.73 5.55 -22.63
N LEU A 609 -12.11 4.65 -23.41
CA LEU A 609 -11.15 3.69 -22.87
C LEU A 609 -9.90 4.42 -22.34
N ILE A 610 -9.40 5.42 -23.06
CA ILE A 610 -8.27 6.25 -22.64
C ILE A 610 -8.59 7.03 -21.37
N MET A 611 -9.77 7.63 -21.27
CA MET A 611 -10.24 8.35 -20.08
C MET A 611 -10.25 7.44 -18.85
N ALA A 612 -10.83 6.24 -18.97
CA ALA A 612 -10.87 5.28 -17.87
C ALA A 612 -9.47 4.82 -17.45
N LEU A 613 -8.59 4.52 -18.41
CA LEU A 613 -7.20 4.14 -18.13
C LEU A 613 -6.40 5.27 -17.47
N LEU A 614 -6.64 6.52 -17.86
CA LEU A 614 -5.98 7.69 -17.28
C LEU A 614 -6.32 7.83 -15.79
N ILE A 615 -7.59 7.66 -15.42
CA ILE A 615 -8.03 7.72 -14.03
C ILE A 615 -7.40 6.59 -13.20
N VAL A 616 -7.47 5.34 -13.69
CA VAL A 616 -6.82 4.19 -13.01
C VAL A 616 -5.32 4.41 -12.87
N PHE A 617 -4.66 4.95 -13.89
CA PHE A 617 -3.23 5.20 -13.86
C PHE A 617 -2.84 6.17 -12.73
N ILE A 618 -3.60 7.24 -12.55
CA ILE A 618 -3.37 8.23 -11.48
C ILE A 618 -3.46 7.55 -10.11
N GLU A 619 -4.54 6.83 -9.84
CA GLU A 619 -4.75 6.13 -8.58
C GLU A 619 -3.56 5.21 -8.24
N ARG A 620 -3.14 4.38 -9.20
CA ARG A 620 -2.03 3.42 -9.02
C ARG A 620 -0.68 4.09 -8.85
N MET A 621 -0.46 5.18 -9.57
CA MET A 621 0.78 5.94 -9.49
C MET A 621 0.97 6.49 -8.06
N PHE A 622 -0.05 7.09 -7.47
CA PHE A 622 0.04 7.67 -6.12
C PHE A 622 0.25 6.63 -5.02
N VAL A 623 -0.47 5.50 -5.05
CA VAL A 623 -0.33 4.42 -4.05
C VAL A 623 1.11 3.90 -3.99
N ARG A 624 1.75 3.74 -5.16
CA ARG A 624 3.13 3.26 -5.26
C ARG A 624 4.16 4.34 -4.95
N LEU A 625 3.96 5.57 -5.43
CA LEU A 625 4.91 6.68 -5.27
C LEU A 625 5.14 7.03 -3.80
N PHE A 626 4.09 7.03 -2.98
CA PHE A 626 4.18 7.36 -1.55
C PHE A 626 4.38 6.13 -0.64
N LYS A 627 4.49 4.93 -1.20
CA LYS A 627 4.58 3.66 -0.45
C LYS A 627 3.48 3.48 0.59
N ALA A 628 2.32 4.06 0.32
CA ALA A 628 1.16 4.01 1.19
C ALA A 628 0.77 2.55 1.49
N GLY A 629 0.84 1.68 0.48
CA GLY A 629 0.52 0.26 0.61
C GLY A 629 1.38 -0.52 1.60
N LEU A 630 2.65 -0.15 1.81
CA LEU A 630 3.53 -0.86 2.75
C LEU A 630 3.19 -0.54 4.20
N LYS A 631 2.93 0.74 4.51
CA LYS A 631 2.42 1.15 5.84
C LYS A 631 1.06 0.53 6.13
N LEU A 632 0.18 0.52 5.12
CA LEU A 632 -1.14 -0.09 5.21
C LEU A 632 -1.06 -1.60 5.48
N THR A 633 -0.18 -2.31 4.77
CA THR A 633 0.02 -3.76 4.95
C THR A 633 0.60 -4.07 6.32
N MET A 634 1.55 -3.27 6.82
CA MET A 634 2.06 -3.44 8.20
C MET A 634 0.95 -3.27 9.24
N PHE A 635 0.12 -2.24 9.06
CA PHE A 635 -1.00 -1.97 9.96
C PHE A 635 -2.12 -3.02 9.85
N TYR A 636 -2.38 -3.54 8.65
CA TYR A 636 -3.30 -4.64 8.41
C TYR A 636 -2.80 -5.96 9.01
N ASN A 637 -1.52 -6.28 8.88
CA ASN A 637 -0.96 -7.50 9.44
C ASN A 637 -1.05 -7.50 10.97
N LEU A 638 -0.90 -6.35 11.63
CA LEU A 638 -1.24 -6.22 13.05
C LEU A 638 -2.69 -6.60 13.33
N LEU A 639 -3.60 -5.98 12.58
CA LEU A 639 -5.04 -6.20 12.68
C LEU A 639 -5.41 -7.67 12.52
N VAL A 640 -4.96 -8.29 11.43
CA VAL A 640 -5.26 -9.69 11.10
C VAL A 640 -4.66 -10.62 12.13
N LYS A 641 -3.39 -10.42 12.48
CA LYS A 641 -2.70 -11.24 13.47
C LYS A 641 -3.47 -11.24 14.80
N GLU A 642 -3.82 -10.05 15.27
CA GLU A 642 -4.55 -9.91 16.52
C GLU A 642 -5.99 -10.47 16.42
N THR A 643 -6.70 -10.25 15.30
CA THR A 643 -8.10 -10.69 15.14
C THR A 643 -8.19 -12.22 15.04
N LEU A 644 -7.25 -12.87 14.35
CA LEU A 644 -7.21 -14.33 14.19
C LEU A 644 -6.74 -15.03 15.48
N GLU A 645 -5.75 -14.47 16.17
CA GLU A 645 -5.21 -15.08 17.40
C GLU A 645 -6.16 -14.95 18.59
N THR A 646 -7.03 -13.93 18.62
CA THR A 646 -7.93 -13.71 19.77
C THR A 646 -9.27 -14.47 19.67
N SER A 647 -9.64 -14.98 18.49
CA SER A 647 -11.02 -15.45 18.24
C SER A 647 -11.25 -16.96 18.37
N SER A 648 -10.22 -17.81 18.43
CA SER A 648 -10.43 -19.25 18.17
C SER A 648 -9.85 -20.26 19.16
N VAL A 649 -8.94 -19.89 20.09
CA VAL A 649 -8.32 -20.90 20.97
C VAL A 649 -8.24 -20.41 22.43
N PRO A 650 -8.69 -21.20 23.43
CA PRO A 650 -8.36 -20.98 24.83
C PRO A 650 -6.85 -21.25 25.02
N ILE A 651 -6.07 -20.20 24.85
CA ILE A 651 -4.61 -20.25 24.89
C ILE A 651 -4.14 -20.24 26.35
N GLY A 652 -3.28 -21.19 26.73
CA GLY A 652 -2.71 -21.29 28.08
C GLY A 652 -1.93 -20.04 28.51
N LYS A 653 -1.77 -19.84 29.82
CA LYS A 653 -1.19 -18.64 30.47
C LYS A 653 0.17 -18.21 29.88
N GLU A 654 1.06 -19.16 29.60
CA GLU A 654 2.39 -18.86 29.04
C GLU A 654 2.32 -18.31 27.62
N ILE A 655 1.43 -18.84 26.78
CA ILE A 655 1.30 -18.40 25.39
C ILE A 655 0.60 -17.02 25.34
N SER A 656 -0.36 -16.75 26.24
CA SER A 656 -1.01 -15.42 26.32
C SER A 656 0.00 -14.31 26.64
N ASN A 657 0.91 -14.54 27.58
CA ASN A 657 1.95 -13.56 27.93
C ASN A 657 2.94 -13.34 26.78
N ASN A 658 3.28 -14.40 26.04
CA ASN A 658 4.15 -14.30 24.87
C ASN A 658 3.49 -13.51 23.72
N ILE A 659 2.18 -13.69 23.49
CA ILE A 659 1.44 -12.93 22.49
C ILE A 659 1.36 -11.44 22.86
N GLU A 660 1.12 -11.12 24.14
CA GLU A 660 1.09 -9.72 24.60
C GLU A 660 2.45 -9.03 24.48
N LEU A 661 3.52 -9.76 24.80
CA LEU A 661 4.90 -9.34 24.59
C LEU A 661 5.14 -9.00 23.10
N GLU A 662 4.75 -9.88 22.18
CA GLU A 662 4.98 -9.68 20.75
C GLU A 662 4.13 -8.54 20.16
N ASN A 663 2.89 -8.43 20.61
CA ASN A 663 2.01 -7.34 20.24
C ASN A 663 2.60 -6.00 20.69
N SER A 664 3.08 -5.88 21.93
CA SER A 664 3.65 -4.64 22.45
C SER A 664 4.85 -4.15 21.63
N LYS A 665 5.73 -5.06 21.21
CA LYS A 665 6.87 -4.77 20.33
C LYS A 665 6.41 -4.27 18.96
N THR A 666 5.44 -4.96 18.36
CA THR A 666 4.95 -4.63 17.02
C THR A 666 4.18 -3.30 17.03
N ILE A 667 3.42 -3.04 18.09
CA ILE A 667 2.73 -1.77 18.35
C ILE A 667 3.76 -0.63 18.45
N LEU A 668 4.84 -0.78 19.21
CA LEU A 668 5.89 0.23 19.30
C LEU A 668 6.54 0.52 17.94
N GLN A 669 6.86 -0.53 17.18
CA GLN A 669 7.46 -0.36 15.84
C GLN A 669 6.53 0.41 14.90
N ILE A 670 5.23 0.13 14.96
CA ILE A 670 4.24 0.76 14.11
C ILE A 670 3.94 2.18 14.57
N SER A 671 3.84 2.41 15.87
CA SER A 671 3.70 3.74 16.48
C SER A 671 4.83 4.65 16.02
N GLN A 672 6.07 4.15 16.02
CA GLN A 672 7.22 4.88 15.48
C GLN A 672 7.10 5.18 13.98
N SER A 673 6.75 4.18 13.18
CA SER A 673 6.59 4.31 11.72
C SER A 673 5.57 5.39 11.34
N PHE A 674 4.52 5.56 12.15
CA PHE A 674 3.53 6.60 11.97
C PHE A 674 3.92 7.95 12.61
N SER A 675 4.69 7.96 13.70
CA SER A 675 4.95 9.18 14.50
C SER A 675 5.63 10.33 13.77
N ARG A 676 6.32 10.09 12.65
CA ARG A 676 7.22 11.07 12.00
C ARG A 676 6.83 11.52 10.60
N GLY A 677 5.63 11.18 10.12
CA GLY A 677 5.17 11.71 8.83
C GLY A 677 3.65 11.68 8.70
N SER A 678 3.13 12.67 7.99
CA SER A 678 1.76 12.66 7.46
C SER A 678 1.74 12.23 5.98
N LEU A 679 2.70 11.39 5.59
CA LEU A 679 2.92 11.03 4.19
C LEU A 679 1.74 10.23 3.61
N TYR A 680 1.13 9.35 4.41
CA TYR A 680 -0.04 8.59 3.96
C TYR A 680 -1.25 9.51 3.77
N PHE A 681 -1.49 10.42 4.71
CA PHE A 681 -2.53 11.45 4.61
C PHE A 681 -2.30 12.38 3.41
N ILE A 682 -1.09 12.92 3.25
CA ILE A 682 -0.74 13.81 2.13
C ILE A 682 -0.89 13.07 0.80
N SER A 683 -0.47 11.81 0.72
CA SER A 683 -0.63 10.97 -0.47
C SER A 683 -2.10 10.84 -0.87
N ASN A 684 -2.99 10.50 0.08
CA ASN A 684 -4.41 10.35 -0.20
C ASN A 684 -5.05 11.68 -0.64
N VAL A 685 -4.66 12.79 -0.02
CA VAL A 685 -5.14 14.13 -0.42
C VAL A 685 -4.67 14.48 -1.84
N LEU A 686 -3.37 14.33 -2.14
CA LEU A 686 -2.84 14.62 -3.47
C LEU A 686 -3.43 13.72 -4.55
N ARG A 687 -3.61 12.43 -4.26
CA ARG A 687 -4.30 11.46 -5.13
C ARG A 687 -5.70 11.97 -5.48
N THR A 688 -6.53 12.19 -4.47
CA THR A 688 -7.94 12.56 -4.66
C THR A 688 -8.10 13.92 -5.36
N ILE A 689 -7.23 14.90 -5.05
CA ILE A 689 -7.22 16.19 -5.76
C ILE A 689 -6.85 15.99 -7.24
N SER A 690 -5.83 15.17 -7.53
CA SER A 690 -5.42 14.92 -8.92
C SER A 690 -6.50 14.19 -9.72
N GLU A 691 -7.16 13.20 -9.13
CA GLU A 691 -8.29 12.47 -9.72
C GLU A 691 -9.46 13.41 -10.00
N PHE A 692 -9.81 14.28 -9.04
CA PHE A 692 -10.87 15.28 -9.22
C PHE A 692 -10.56 16.26 -10.34
N LEU A 693 -9.34 16.81 -10.39
CA LEU A 693 -8.93 17.77 -11.43
C LEU A 693 -8.95 17.14 -12.83
N VAL A 694 -8.49 15.89 -12.95
CA VAL A 694 -8.52 15.17 -14.22
C VAL A 694 -9.95 14.83 -14.63
N ALA A 695 -10.78 14.32 -13.72
CA ALA A 695 -12.19 14.05 -14.00
C ALA A 695 -12.96 15.31 -14.41
N LEU A 696 -12.67 16.46 -13.77
CA LEU A 696 -13.24 17.76 -14.14
C LEU A 696 -12.80 18.19 -15.54
N ALA A 697 -11.52 18.07 -15.87
CA ALA A 697 -11.01 18.37 -17.20
C ALA A 697 -11.67 17.49 -18.27
N LEU A 698 -11.83 16.18 -18.00
CA LEU A 698 -12.50 15.23 -18.88
C LEU A 698 -13.98 15.57 -19.06
N LEU A 699 -14.69 15.92 -17.99
CA LEU A 699 -16.10 16.33 -18.07
C LEU A 699 -16.25 17.60 -18.90
N LEU A 700 -15.44 18.64 -18.64
CA LEU A 700 -15.50 19.89 -19.40
C LEU A 700 -15.19 19.65 -20.88
N TRP A 701 -14.23 18.78 -21.18
CA TRP A 701 -13.89 18.38 -22.53
C TRP A 701 -15.05 17.64 -23.22
N LEU A 702 -15.72 16.69 -22.52
CA LEU A 702 -16.90 15.98 -23.04
C LEU A 702 -18.11 16.89 -23.25
N LEU A 703 -18.33 17.87 -22.38
CA LEU A 703 -19.41 18.85 -22.53
C LEU A 703 -19.13 19.81 -23.69
N TYR A 704 -17.88 20.22 -23.87
CA TYR A 704 -17.48 21.15 -24.92
C TYR A 704 -17.51 20.50 -26.30
N TYR A 705 -16.96 19.29 -26.45
CA TYR A 705 -16.91 18.59 -27.74
C TYR A 705 -18.13 17.69 -27.99
N GLY A 706 -18.56 16.90 -27.00
CA GLY A 706 -19.57 15.86 -27.23
C GLY A 706 -21.01 16.36 -27.37
N LEU A 707 -21.43 17.36 -26.59
CA LEU A 707 -22.80 17.88 -26.68
C LEU A 707 -23.12 18.55 -28.03
N PRO A 708 -22.23 19.38 -28.62
CA PRO A 708 -22.44 19.91 -29.96
C PRO A 708 -22.55 18.83 -31.04
N SER A 709 -21.71 17.79 -30.98
CA SER A 709 -21.75 16.66 -31.94
C SER A 709 -23.11 15.95 -31.96
N GLY A 710 -23.80 15.94 -30.82
CA GLY A 710 -25.12 15.35 -30.65
C GLY A 710 -26.29 16.07 -31.30
N ARG A 711 -26.13 17.34 -31.68
CA ARG A 711 -27.24 18.18 -32.19
C ARG A 711 -27.46 18.07 -33.70
N LYS A 712 -26.56 17.40 -34.42
CA LYS A 712 -26.74 17.17 -35.87
C LYS A 712 -27.96 16.26 -36.08
N GLY A 713 -28.70 16.47 -37.18
CA GLY A 713 -29.90 15.68 -37.50
C GLY A 713 -29.56 14.21 -37.87
N PRO A 714 -30.58 13.35 -37.99
CA PRO A 714 -30.39 11.93 -38.33
C PRO A 714 -29.84 11.69 -39.74
N SER A 715 -30.00 12.65 -40.65
CA SER A 715 -29.37 12.67 -41.97
C SER A 715 -28.22 13.67 -41.99
N LEU A 716 -27.14 13.25 -42.66
CA LEU A 716 -25.92 14.02 -42.84
C LEU A 716 -25.79 14.37 -44.32
N TYR A 717 -25.73 15.67 -44.62
CA TYR A 717 -25.45 16.12 -45.98
C TYR A 717 -23.94 16.22 -46.17
N CYS A 718 -23.46 15.58 -47.22
CA CYS A 718 -22.05 15.51 -47.57
C CYS A 718 -21.87 15.99 -49.00
N ASP A 719 -21.04 17.02 -49.19
CA ASP A 719 -20.65 17.49 -50.51
C ASP A 719 -19.39 16.74 -50.95
N VAL A 720 -19.51 15.98 -52.03
CA VAL A 720 -18.43 15.21 -52.63
C VAL A 720 -18.11 15.84 -53.97
N HIS A 721 -17.10 16.70 -54.01
CA HIS A 721 -16.66 17.41 -55.23
C HIS A 721 -17.77 18.20 -55.95
N GLY A 722 -18.69 18.82 -55.22
CA GLY A 722 -19.82 19.59 -55.76
C GLY A 722 -21.09 18.76 -55.97
N TYR A 723 -21.09 17.48 -55.61
CA TYR A 723 -22.26 16.59 -55.66
C TYR A 723 -22.74 16.30 -54.24
N LEU A 724 -24.01 16.62 -53.99
CA LEU A 724 -24.60 16.45 -52.66
C LEU A 724 -25.09 15.01 -52.47
N TYR A 725 -24.65 14.37 -51.40
CA TYR A 725 -25.13 13.08 -50.93
C TYR A 725 -25.85 13.24 -49.58
N GLU A 726 -27.00 12.60 -49.45
CA GLU A 726 -27.66 12.41 -48.17
C GLU A 726 -27.24 11.05 -47.60
N CYS A 727 -26.56 11.09 -46.46
CA CYS A 727 -26.08 9.91 -45.77
C CYS A 727 -26.91 9.67 -44.49
N ALA A 728 -27.40 8.45 -44.33
CA ALA A 728 -28.12 7.99 -43.14
C ALA A 728 -27.47 6.73 -42.56
N GLY A 729 -27.98 6.18 -41.45
CA GLY A 729 -27.51 4.90 -40.90
C GLY A 729 -26.50 4.99 -39.75
N HIS A 730 -25.95 6.18 -39.48
CA HIS A 730 -25.14 6.38 -38.29
C HIS A 730 -25.99 6.34 -37.02
N PRO A 731 -25.70 5.46 -36.03
CA PRO A 731 -26.51 5.34 -34.82
C PRO A 731 -26.21 6.48 -33.82
N GLN A 732 -26.43 7.73 -34.23
CA GLN A 732 -26.12 8.93 -33.43
C GLN A 732 -26.84 8.92 -32.08
N GLN A 733 -28.11 8.47 -32.07
CA GLN A 733 -28.90 8.35 -30.85
C GLN A 733 -28.23 7.41 -29.85
N PHE A 734 -27.69 6.27 -30.31
CA PHE A 734 -26.95 5.35 -29.46
C PHE A 734 -25.73 6.04 -28.83
N TYR A 735 -24.91 6.71 -29.63
CA TYR A 735 -23.74 7.44 -29.11
C TYR A 735 -24.12 8.56 -28.14
N MET A 736 -25.25 9.23 -28.36
CA MET A 736 -25.77 10.24 -27.44
C MET A 736 -26.25 9.66 -26.11
N TYR A 737 -26.91 8.50 -26.12
CA TYR A 737 -27.25 7.78 -24.88
C TYR A 737 -25.99 7.33 -24.15
N VAL A 738 -25.00 6.80 -24.86
CA VAL A 738 -23.72 6.39 -24.29
C VAL A 738 -22.99 7.60 -23.70
N LEU A 739 -22.93 8.73 -24.41
CA LEU A 739 -22.34 9.99 -23.92
C LEU A 739 -23.06 10.50 -22.66
N ALA A 740 -24.39 10.47 -22.63
CA ALA A 740 -25.16 10.85 -21.45
C ALA A 740 -24.84 9.95 -20.24
N VAL A 741 -24.75 8.63 -20.44
CA VAL A 741 -24.35 7.69 -19.38
C VAL A 741 -22.93 7.98 -18.90
N VAL A 742 -21.99 8.26 -19.80
CA VAL A 742 -20.60 8.59 -19.44
C VAL A 742 -20.51 9.88 -18.64
N ILE A 743 -21.25 10.93 -19.03
CA ILE A 743 -21.33 12.18 -18.30
C ILE A 743 -21.86 11.93 -16.89
N ILE A 744 -22.89 11.09 -16.74
CA ILE A 744 -23.44 10.70 -15.43
C ILE A 744 -22.40 9.93 -14.60
N LEU A 745 -21.69 8.97 -15.19
CA LEU A 745 -20.65 8.20 -14.51
C LEU A 745 -19.50 9.09 -14.02
N ILE A 746 -19.00 10.00 -14.87
CA ILE A 746 -17.93 10.95 -14.50
C ILE A 746 -18.41 11.95 -13.45
N ALA A 747 -19.65 12.45 -13.55
CA ALA A 747 -20.23 13.33 -12.54
C ALA A 747 -20.36 12.61 -11.18
N GLY A 748 -20.84 11.36 -11.18
CA GLY A 748 -20.87 10.50 -10.00
C GLY A 748 -19.48 10.29 -9.40
N TYR A 749 -18.46 10.08 -10.26
CA TYR A 749 -17.07 9.90 -9.83
C TYR A 749 -16.54 11.18 -9.16
N MET A 750 -16.76 12.35 -9.77
CA MET A 750 -16.37 13.64 -9.18
C MET A 750 -17.07 13.91 -7.85
N LEU A 751 -18.33 13.51 -7.68
CA LEU A 751 -19.05 13.64 -6.41
C LEU A 751 -18.43 12.76 -5.32
N CYS A 752 -17.98 11.55 -5.66
CA CYS A 752 -17.25 10.68 -4.74
C CYS A 752 -15.90 11.31 -4.33
N CYS A 753 -15.13 11.81 -5.30
CA CYS A 753 -13.86 12.48 -5.00
C CYS A 753 -14.08 13.75 -4.15
N LEU A 754 -15.11 14.54 -4.45
CA LEU A 754 -15.45 15.73 -3.67
C LEU A 754 -15.86 15.35 -2.24
N TYR A 755 -16.67 14.31 -2.09
CA TYR A 755 -17.04 13.77 -0.77
C TYR A 755 -15.80 13.31 0.00
N ASN A 756 -14.86 12.60 -0.65
CA ASN A 756 -13.62 12.14 -0.04
C ASN A 756 -12.72 13.34 0.39
N ILE A 757 -12.59 14.37 -0.44
CA ILE A 757 -11.88 15.62 -0.10
C ILE A 757 -12.54 16.30 1.11
N LEU A 758 -13.87 16.43 1.11
CA LEU A 758 -14.62 17.03 2.23
C LEU A 758 -14.43 16.22 3.52
N TRP A 759 -14.51 14.89 3.42
CA TRP A 759 -14.32 13.97 4.54
C TRP A 759 -12.89 14.04 5.11
N LEU A 760 -11.86 14.12 4.26
CA LEU A 760 -10.46 14.28 4.68
C LEU A 760 -10.18 15.65 5.33
N HIS A 761 -10.81 16.72 4.85
CA HIS A 761 -10.63 18.08 5.39
C HIS A 761 -11.48 18.38 6.62
N ILE A 762 -12.62 17.73 6.77
CA ILE A 762 -13.55 17.90 7.90
C ILE A 762 -13.43 16.65 8.79
N PRO A 763 -12.49 16.61 9.75
CA PRO A 763 -12.28 15.44 10.59
C PRO A 763 -13.49 15.07 11.46
N GLN A 764 -14.50 15.93 11.56
CA GLN A 764 -15.75 15.61 12.25
C GLN A 764 -16.67 14.66 11.46
N MET A 765 -16.45 14.49 10.15
CA MET A 765 -17.22 13.55 9.32
C MET A 765 -16.78 12.09 9.53
N GLY A 766 -15.59 11.84 10.07
CA GLY A 766 -15.17 10.49 10.45
C GLY A 766 -15.86 10.07 11.75
N ASN A 767 -16.46 8.88 11.77
CA ASN A 767 -17.19 8.38 12.95
C ASN A 767 -16.31 8.35 14.20
N LEU A 768 -15.08 7.82 14.09
CA LEU A 768 -14.15 7.78 15.22
C LEU A 768 -13.60 9.16 15.57
N SER A 769 -13.18 9.96 14.59
CA SER A 769 -12.68 11.31 14.85
C SER A 769 -13.71 12.26 15.43
N GLY A 770 -14.98 12.15 15.05
CA GLY A 770 -16.10 12.85 15.67
C GLY A 770 -16.26 12.44 17.14
N LEU A 771 -16.24 11.13 17.41
CA LEU A 771 -16.32 10.56 18.76
C LEU A 771 -15.14 11.01 19.64
N MET A 772 -13.91 10.91 19.13
CA MET A 772 -12.69 11.34 19.82
C MET A 772 -12.69 12.86 20.05
N HIS A 773 -13.17 13.67 19.10
CA HIS A 773 -13.31 15.11 19.32
C HIS A 773 -14.28 15.43 20.47
N LYS A 774 -15.42 14.73 20.55
CA LYS A 774 -16.37 14.85 21.68
C LYS A 774 -15.69 14.43 22.99
N TYR A 775 -14.96 13.32 23.00
CA TYR A 775 -14.19 12.86 24.17
C TYR A 775 -13.18 13.91 24.65
N LYS A 776 -12.34 14.45 23.76
CA LYS A 776 -11.39 15.53 24.09
C LYS A 776 -12.08 16.76 24.67
N LYS A 777 -13.24 17.14 24.13
CA LYS A 777 -14.02 18.29 24.62
C LYS A 777 -14.57 18.03 26.03
N ARG A 778 -14.96 16.80 26.36
CA ARG A 778 -15.45 16.42 27.70
C ARG A 778 -14.33 16.38 28.73
N LEU A 779 -13.20 15.76 28.40
CA LEU A 779 -12.01 15.81 29.26
C LEU A 779 -11.61 17.27 29.58
N LYS A 780 -11.68 18.16 28.59
CA LYS A 780 -11.49 19.61 28.79
C LYS A 780 -12.50 20.25 29.73
N ARG A 781 -13.76 19.80 29.73
CA ARG A 781 -14.79 20.33 30.63
C ARG A 781 -14.62 19.79 32.05
N LYS A 782 -14.39 18.49 32.23
CA LYS A 782 -14.16 17.86 33.53
C LYS A 782 -12.96 18.48 34.23
N ALA A 783 -11.82 18.53 33.55
CA ALA A 783 -10.62 19.12 34.12
C ALA A 783 -10.70 20.65 34.37
N ARG A 784 -11.65 21.36 33.74
CA ARG A 784 -12.00 22.76 34.10
C ARG A 784 -12.92 22.84 35.31
N ALA A 785 -13.82 21.87 35.49
CA ALA A 785 -14.68 21.79 36.66
C ALA A 785 -13.89 21.39 37.91
N ASP A 786 -12.93 20.47 37.77
CA ASP A 786 -12.11 19.97 38.87
C ASP A 786 -11.03 20.98 39.32
N LYS A 787 -10.56 21.85 38.43
CA LYS A 787 -9.56 22.89 38.75
C LYS A 787 -10.20 24.26 38.97
N SER A 788 -10.49 24.54 40.24
CA SER A 788 -10.79 25.89 40.76
C SER A 788 -9.63 26.85 40.49
N GLU A 789 -9.85 27.81 39.59
CA GLU A 789 -9.13 29.10 39.37
C GLU A 789 -7.65 29.13 38.95
N ALA A 790 -6.81 28.11 39.16
CA ALA A 790 -5.35 28.27 38.99
C ALA A 790 -4.75 27.99 37.59
N PHE A 791 -5.53 27.62 36.56
CA PHE A 791 -5.01 27.13 35.28
C PHE A 791 -5.44 27.95 34.06
N ASN A 792 -5.20 29.27 34.09
CA ASN A 792 -5.83 30.18 33.14
C ASN A 792 -5.06 30.51 31.85
N ASP A 793 -3.84 29.98 31.57
CA ASP A 793 -3.04 30.64 30.52
C ASP A 793 -2.34 29.80 29.43
N LYS A 794 -2.33 28.46 29.40
CA LYS A 794 -1.70 27.73 28.25
C LYS A 794 -2.43 26.45 27.83
N GLY A 795 -3.26 26.55 26.79
CA GLY A 795 -4.00 25.42 26.21
C GLY A 795 -3.14 24.25 25.69
N SER A 796 -1.85 24.48 25.41
CA SER A 796 -0.92 23.42 24.98
C SER A 796 -0.43 22.53 26.12
N VAL A 797 -0.39 23.04 27.36
CA VAL A 797 0.02 22.25 28.54
C VAL A 797 -1.07 21.28 28.94
N PHE A 798 -2.33 21.71 28.84
CA PHE A 798 -3.50 20.86 29.08
C PHE A 798 -3.50 19.63 28.18
N ASP A 799 -3.33 19.84 26.87
CA ASP A 799 -3.42 18.76 25.88
C ASP A 799 -2.33 17.70 26.10
N LYS A 800 -1.17 18.05 26.66
CA LYS A 800 -0.13 17.09 27.03
C LYS A 800 -0.37 16.40 28.38
N GLN A 801 -0.88 17.13 29.38
CA GLN A 801 -0.99 16.61 30.74
C GLN A 801 -2.22 15.73 30.96
N VAL A 802 -3.34 16.03 30.27
CA VAL A 802 -4.63 15.33 30.50
C VAL A 802 -4.90 14.25 29.47
N LEU A 803 -4.42 14.40 28.24
CA LEU A 803 -4.56 13.36 27.21
C LEU A 803 -3.34 12.43 27.14
N GLY A 804 -2.28 12.70 27.91
CA GLY A 804 -1.10 11.83 27.99
C GLY A 804 -0.56 11.40 26.62
N GLU A 805 -0.42 10.08 26.46
CA GLU A 805 0.08 9.45 25.23
C GLU A 805 -0.93 9.52 24.08
N LEU A 806 -2.23 9.50 24.38
CA LEU A 806 -3.31 9.61 23.39
C LEU A 806 -3.17 10.84 22.50
N HIS A 807 -2.71 11.97 23.07
CA HIS A 807 -2.47 13.19 22.31
C HIS A 807 -1.42 12.99 21.23
N ASN A 808 -0.31 12.36 21.58
CA ASN A 808 0.83 12.14 20.69
C ASN A 808 0.53 11.06 19.64
N ILE A 809 -0.17 10.01 20.04
CA ILE A 809 -0.46 8.84 19.20
C ILE A 809 -1.60 9.14 18.23
N TYR A 810 -2.72 9.69 18.71
CA TYR A 810 -3.92 9.88 17.90
C TYR A 810 -4.05 11.30 17.34
N TYR A 811 -3.99 12.32 18.21
CA TYR A 811 -4.34 13.68 17.79
C TYR A 811 -3.26 14.39 16.97
N ASN A 812 -1.98 14.11 17.26
CA ASN A 812 -0.86 14.69 16.54
C ASN A 812 -0.53 13.94 15.24
N ASN A 813 -0.92 12.66 15.15
CA ASN A 813 -0.56 11.78 14.05
C ASN A 813 -1.71 11.65 13.04
N ARG A 814 -1.62 12.42 11.94
CA ARG A 814 -2.66 12.43 10.90
C ARG A 814 -2.80 11.09 10.17
N ASP A 815 -1.69 10.36 9.97
CA ASP A 815 -1.70 9.07 9.26
C ASP A 815 -2.45 8.02 10.09
N PHE A 816 -2.09 7.90 11.38
CA PHE A 816 -2.74 6.94 12.29
C PHE A 816 -4.22 7.26 12.50
N LYS A 817 -4.55 8.55 12.69
CA LYS A 817 -5.92 9.03 12.77
C LYS A 817 -6.73 8.66 11.54
N LEU A 818 -6.21 8.94 10.34
CA LEU A 818 -6.86 8.60 9.07
C LEU A 818 -7.11 7.09 8.96
N LEU A 819 -6.12 6.26 9.29
CA LEU A 819 -6.27 4.81 9.21
C LEU A 819 -7.34 4.26 10.15
N LEU A 820 -7.40 4.78 11.38
CA LEU A 820 -8.43 4.38 12.33
C LEU A 820 -9.82 4.88 11.91
N ASP A 821 -9.93 6.06 11.31
CA ASP A 821 -11.20 6.56 10.74
C ASP A 821 -11.65 5.69 9.55
N LEU A 822 -10.74 5.32 8.65
CA LEU A 822 -11.04 4.42 7.52
C LEU A 822 -11.48 3.05 8.03
N LEU A 823 -10.79 2.49 9.02
CA LEU A 823 -11.17 1.23 9.64
C LEU A 823 -12.54 1.32 10.34
N ALA A 824 -12.80 2.43 11.02
CA ALA A 824 -14.09 2.67 11.65
C ALA A 824 -15.22 2.72 10.62
N GLN A 825 -14.95 3.25 9.43
CA GLN A 825 -15.90 3.32 8.33
C GLN A 825 -16.15 1.95 7.68
N THR A 826 -15.13 1.10 7.53
CA THR A 826 -15.25 -0.19 6.84
C THR A 826 -15.69 -1.33 7.77
N SER A 827 -15.12 -1.37 8.96
CA SER A 827 -15.23 -2.49 9.91
C SER A 827 -16.00 -2.12 11.17
N GLY A 828 -16.44 -0.87 11.30
CA GLY A 828 -17.12 -0.32 12.47
C GLY A 828 -16.16 0.26 13.51
N ILE A 829 -16.71 1.01 14.47
CA ILE A 829 -15.93 1.72 15.50
C ILE A 829 -15.15 0.75 16.41
N ALA A 830 -15.68 -0.44 16.67
CA ALA A 830 -15.11 -1.35 17.66
C ALA A 830 -13.69 -1.86 17.30
N PRO A 831 -13.39 -2.35 16.07
CA PRO A 831 -12.03 -2.66 15.67
C PRO A 831 -11.05 -1.49 15.80
N ALA A 832 -11.47 -0.28 15.42
CA ALA A 832 -10.62 0.91 15.53
C ALA A 832 -10.33 1.29 16.98
N MET A 833 -11.35 1.22 17.84
CA MET A 833 -11.21 1.41 19.29
C MET A 833 -10.31 0.36 19.92
N ARG A 834 -10.46 -0.90 19.53
CA ARG A 834 -9.61 -1.99 20.00
C ARG A 834 -8.15 -1.71 19.68
N ILE A 835 -7.82 -1.35 18.44
CA ILE A 835 -6.45 -0.94 18.10
C ILE A 835 -6.02 0.24 18.96
N LEU A 836 -6.88 1.25 19.14
CA LEU A 836 -6.52 2.40 19.96
C LEU A 836 -6.15 2.01 21.41
N THR A 837 -6.85 1.05 22.02
CA THR A 837 -6.51 0.51 23.35
C THR A 837 -5.20 -0.28 23.37
N LEU A 838 -4.72 -0.77 22.23
CA LEU A 838 -3.41 -1.41 22.17
C LEU A 838 -2.28 -0.38 22.17
N PHE A 839 -2.51 0.76 21.51
CA PHE A 839 -1.51 1.81 21.39
C PHE A 839 -1.45 2.73 22.61
N ASP A 840 -2.56 2.92 23.32
CA ASP A 840 -2.62 3.79 24.50
C ASP A 840 -3.14 3.05 25.73
N LYS A 841 -2.22 2.82 26.68
CA LYS A 841 -2.51 2.07 27.90
C LYS A 841 -3.50 2.81 28.81
N GLU A 842 -3.35 4.12 28.97
CA GLU A 842 -4.25 4.90 29.81
C GLU A 842 -5.69 4.82 29.28
N PHE A 843 -5.85 4.90 27.96
CA PHE A 843 -7.15 4.70 27.33
C PHE A 843 -7.67 3.26 27.43
N ARG A 844 -6.79 2.25 27.37
CA ARG A 844 -7.16 0.86 27.64
C ARG A 844 -7.69 0.68 29.04
N ASP A 845 -6.94 1.13 30.04
CA ASP A 845 -7.25 0.95 31.45
C ASP A 845 -8.55 1.67 31.81
N ASN A 846 -8.76 2.87 31.25
CA ASN A 846 -10.03 3.58 31.39
C ASN A 846 -11.20 2.97 30.58
N SER A 847 -10.92 2.04 29.67
CA SER A 847 -11.92 1.24 28.93
C SER A 847 -12.21 -0.12 29.58
N LEU A 848 -11.43 -0.54 30.56
CA LEU A 848 -11.67 -1.76 31.35
C LEU A 848 -12.77 -1.52 32.40
N PRO A 849 -13.53 -2.56 32.79
CA PRO A 849 -14.50 -2.46 33.87
C PRO A 849 -13.86 -1.87 35.14
N ALA A 850 -14.47 -0.79 35.66
CA ALA A 850 -14.01 -0.09 36.86
C ALA A 850 -14.35 -0.92 38.12
N ASP A 851 -13.73 -0.62 39.27
CA ASP A 851 -14.06 -1.18 40.58
C ASP A 851 -14.20 -2.72 40.60
N PHE A 852 -13.40 -3.40 39.77
CA PHE A 852 -13.46 -4.84 39.61
C PHE A 852 -13.02 -5.53 40.90
N THR A 853 -13.96 -6.16 41.60
CA THR A 853 -13.73 -6.87 42.85
C THR A 853 -14.36 -8.26 42.78
N MET A 854 -13.68 -9.24 43.35
CA MET A 854 -14.18 -10.61 43.43
C MET A 854 -14.33 -11.03 44.88
N ASN A 855 -15.39 -11.79 45.14
CA ASN A 855 -15.60 -12.47 46.41
C ASN A 855 -15.89 -13.95 46.13
N ARG A 856 -15.01 -14.85 46.59
CA ARG A 856 -15.16 -16.31 46.41
C ARG A 856 -15.58 -16.96 47.72
N ASP A 857 -16.74 -17.61 47.68
CA ASP A 857 -17.17 -18.60 48.67
C ASP A 857 -16.88 -20.03 48.15
N ASP A 858 -17.03 -21.05 48.99
CA ASP A 858 -16.71 -22.46 48.67
C ASP A 858 -17.32 -22.97 47.36
N THR A 859 -18.47 -22.43 46.95
CA THR A 859 -19.21 -22.88 45.75
C THR A 859 -19.58 -21.76 44.78
N ASN A 860 -19.40 -20.50 45.21
CA ASN A 860 -19.88 -19.32 44.48
C ASN A 860 -18.76 -18.30 44.33
N LEU A 861 -18.74 -17.62 43.19
CA LEU A 861 -17.84 -16.50 42.92
C LEU A 861 -18.67 -15.31 42.49
N GLU A 862 -18.68 -14.30 43.34
CA GLU A 862 -19.32 -13.04 43.08
C GLU A 862 -18.31 -12.07 42.51
N ILE A 863 -18.68 -11.41 41.41
CA ILE A 863 -17.84 -10.41 40.78
C ILE A 863 -18.65 -9.13 40.71
N TYR A 864 -18.04 -8.06 41.17
CA TYR A 864 -18.58 -6.73 41.15
C TYR A 864 -17.73 -5.84 40.24
N PHE A 865 -18.36 -5.04 39.39
CA PHE A 865 -17.66 -4.10 38.52
C PHE A 865 -18.53 -2.89 38.15
N GLY A 866 -17.91 -1.72 38.05
CA GLY A 866 -18.51 -0.48 37.61
C GLY A 866 -18.30 -0.19 36.11
N ASP A 867 -19.07 0.76 35.59
CA ASP A 867 -18.91 1.23 34.21
C ASP A 867 -17.56 2.00 34.07
N PRO A 868 -16.76 1.73 33.02
CA PRO A 868 -15.50 2.44 32.78
C PRO A 868 -15.76 3.94 32.54
N PRO A 869 -14.90 4.85 33.05
CA PRO A 869 -15.04 6.29 32.84
C PRO A 869 -15.09 6.65 31.35
N THR A 870 -14.24 6.02 30.54
CA THR A 870 -14.18 6.24 29.09
C THR A 870 -15.46 5.80 28.40
N VAL A 871 -16.05 4.68 28.82
CA VAL A 871 -17.29 4.19 28.22
C VAL A 871 -18.46 5.11 28.51
N LYS A 872 -18.56 5.56 29.76
CA LYS A 872 -19.57 6.54 30.18
C LYS A 872 -19.44 7.85 29.40
N ASP A 873 -18.20 8.29 29.16
CA ASP A 873 -17.92 9.55 28.47
C ASP A 873 -17.99 9.47 26.95
N LEU A 874 -17.71 8.32 26.32
CA LEU A 874 -17.78 8.14 24.86
C LEU A 874 -19.12 7.62 24.37
N PHE A 875 -19.61 6.52 24.93
CA PHE A 875 -20.54 5.63 24.23
C PHE A 875 -21.98 5.76 24.67
N ILE A 876 -22.25 6.15 25.91
CA ILE A 876 -23.64 6.29 26.41
C ILE A 876 -24.42 7.37 25.64
N GLU A 877 -23.74 8.34 25.03
CA GLU A 877 -24.37 9.38 24.20
C GLU A 877 -24.14 9.17 22.69
N ALA A 878 -23.57 8.04 22.28
CA ALA A 878 -23.40 7.70 20.89
C ALA A 878 -24.47 6.66 20.52
N ASP A 879 -25.57 7.12 19.93
CA ASP A 879 -26.71 6.28 19.49
C ASP A 879 -26.29 5.08 18.61
N GLU A 880 -25.10 5.15 17.99
CA GLU A 880 -24.54 4.14 17.09
C GLU A 880 -23.74 3.03 17.79
N ALA A 881 -23.49 3.13 19.10
CA ALA A 881 -22.63 2.21 19.84
C ALA A 881 -23.37 1.46 20.94
N SER A 882 -23.69 0.20 20.69
CA SER A 882 -24.17 -0.73 21.72
C SER A 882 -22.99 -1.22 22.56
N VAL A 883 -22.99 -0.87 23.85
CA VAL A 883 -21.98 -1.36 24.78
C VAL A 883 -22.54 -2.52 25.59
N THR A 884 -21.78 -3.61 25.60
CA THR A 884 -22.07 -4.81 26.38
C THR A 884 -20.83 -5.16 27.19
N TYR A 885 -20.98 -5.48 28.48
CA TYR A 885 -19.90 -6.10 29.24
C TYR A 885 -20.11 -7.60 29.26
N THR A 886 -19.08 -8.36 28.95
CA THR A 886 -19.13 -9.83 29.07
C THR A 886 -18.18 -10.29 30.15
N VAL A 887 -18.66 -11.12 31.07
CA VAL A 887 -17.84 -11.78 32.09
C VAL A 887 -17.88 -13.28 31.82
N GLU A 888 -16.72 -13.84 31.50
CA GLU A 888 -16.53 -15.26 31.18
C GLU A 888 -15.65 -15.90 32.26
N ILE A 889 -15.95 -17.16 32.62
CA ILE A 889 -15.11 -17.97 33.52
C ILE A 889 -14.55 -19.19 32.77
N LEU A 890 -13.26 -19.44 32.93
CA LEU A 890 -12.52 -20.55 32.32
C LEU A 890 -11.80 -21.38 33.40
N PRO A 891 -11.84 -22.72 33.37
CA PRO A 891 -12.65 -23.55 32.48
C PRO A 891 -14.17 -23.37 32.71
N PRO A 892 -15.01 -23.64 31.71
CA PRO A 892 -16.46 -23.45 31.83
C PRO A 892 -17.06 -24.36 32.92
N THR A 893 -17.95 -23.79 33.73
CA THR A 893 -18.66 -24.52 34.80
C THR A 893 -19.94 -25.18 34.27
N SER A 894 -20.53 -26.06 35.08
CA SER A 894 -21.73 -26.84 34.73
C SER A 894 -23.02 -26.01 34.62
N SER A 895 -23.05 -24.78 35.15
CA SER A 895 -24.28 -23.97 35.27
C SER A 895 -24.37 -22.85 34.23
N LYS A 896 -23.40 -21.92 34.19
CA LYS A 896 -23.28 -20.83 33.19
C LYS A 896 -21.84 -20.32 33.16
N SER A 897 -21.21 -20.28 31.98
CA SER A 897 -19.82 -19.82 31.84
C SER A 897 -19.67 -18.36 31.40
N VAL A 898 -20.73 -17.73 30.88
CA VAL A 898 -20.67 -16.34 30.35
C VAL A 898 -21.92 -15.54 30.74
N PHE A 899 -21.70 -14.34 31.28
CA PHE A 899 -22.73 -13.33 31.51
C PHE A 899 -22.51 -12.12 30.58
N ALA A 900 -23.57 -11.59 29.98
CA ALA A 900 -23.53 -10.39 29.16
C ALA A 900 -24.46 -9.30 29.72
N PHE A 901 -23.96 -8.07 29.82
CA PHE A 901 -24.69 -6.91 30.35
C PHE A 901 -24.74 -5.80 29.31
N LYS A 902 -25.90 -5.58 28.71
CA LYS A 902 -26.09 -4.45 27.80
C LYS A 902 -26.29 -3.17 28.62
N VAL A 903 -25.63 -2.09 28.24
CA VAL A 903 -25.87 -0.73 28.77
C VAL A 903 -27.01 -0.13 27.96
N GLY A 904 -28.14 0.17 28.59
CA GLY A 904 -29.27 0.88 27.98
C GLY A 904 -29.11 2.40 28.05
N ASP A 905 -29.92 3.12 27.26
CA ASP A 905 -29.84 4.57 27.06
C ASP A 905 -30.05 5.38 28.36
N ASP A 906 -30.89 4.88 29.27
CA ASP A 906 -31.13 5.47 30.60
C ASP A 906 -30.02 5.11 31.61
N GLY A 907 -28.94 4.51 31.14
CA GLY A 907 -27.93 3.81 31.93
C GLY A 907 -28.47 2.56 32.62
N ALA A 908 -29.72 2.14 32.38
CA ALA A 908 -30.26 0.90 32.92
C ALA A 908 -29.53 -0.29 32.28
N SER A 909 -29.08 -1.27 33.07
CA SER A 909 -28.45 -2.47 32.53
C SER A 909 -29.43 -3.63 32.48
N TYR A 910 -29.43 -4.34 31.35
CA TYR A 910 -30.18 -5.58 31.18
C TYR A 910 -29.19 -6.73 31.08
N THR A 911 -29.43 -7.79 31.84
CA THR A 911 -28.66 -9.03 31.77
C THR A 911 -29.22 -9.88 30.63
N ILE A 912 -28.39 -10.18 29.62
CA ILE A 912 -28.75 -11.05 28.52
C ILE A 912 -28.11 -12.41 28.82
N ASN A 913 -28.93 -13.37 29.24
CA ASN A 913 -28.47 -14.74 29.47
C ASN A 913 -28.18 -15.42 28.13
N ALA A 914 -26.98 -15.98 27.97
CA ALA A 914 -26.58 -16.70 26.74
C ALA A 914 -27.35 -18.03 26.52
N VAL A 915 -28.18 -18.46 27.49
CA VAL A 915 -29.01 -19.66 27.41
C VAL A 915 -30.38 -19.38 28.04
N GLY A 916 -31.43 -19.28 27.21
CA GLY A 916 -32.80 -19.62 27.61
C GLY A 916 -33.71 -18.51 28.11
N ASP A 917 -33.52 -17.97 29.32
CA ASP A 917 -34.66 -17.38 30.04
C ASP A 917 -34.47 -15.94 30.58
N SER A 918 -35.55 -15.17 30.34
CA SER A 918 -36.01 -13.84 30.78
C SER A 918 -35.01 -12.75 31.17
N GLU A 919 -35.18 -11.57 30.56
CA GLU A 919 -34.61 -10.29 31.02
C GLU A 919 -35.19 -9.91 32.39
N THR A 920 -34.36 -9.87 33.44
CA THR A 920 -34.75 -9.27 34.73
C THR A 920 -34.01 -7.95 34.92
N PRO A 921 -34.71 -6.79 34.94
CA PRO A 921 -34.08 -5.51 35.21
C PRO A 921 -33.62 -5.43 36.67
N ILE A 922 -32.36 -5.07 36.90
CA ILE A 922 -31.82 -4.79 38.23
C ILE A 922 -31.71 -3.26 38.36
N THR A 923 -32.64 -2.63 39.08
CA THR A 923 -32.61 -1.20 39.38
C THR A 923 -32.06 -0.94 40.78
N THR A 924 -30.81 -0.51 40.89
CA THR A 924 -30.23 0.07 42.11
C THR A 924 -29.82 1.52 41.85
N ASN A 925 -30.25 2.44 42.72
CA ASN A 925 -30.26 3.89 42.46
C ASN A 925 -28.98 4.64 42.88
N GLU A 926 -27.97 4.02 43.49
CA GLU A 926 -26.75 4.73 43.90
C GLU A 926 -25.52 3.85 43.63
N CYS A 927 -24.55 4.39 42.88
CA CYS A 927 -23.35 3.71 42.35
C CYS A 927 -23.61 2.32 41.74
N LYS A 928 -23.85 2.27 40.43
CA LYS A 928 -24.16 1.06 39.62
C LYS A 928 -22.98 0.07 39.55
N LEU A 929 -22.62 -0.53 40.67
CA LEU A 929 -21.82 -1.75 40.71
C LEU A 929 -22.68 -2.89 40.16
N ARG A 930 -22.27 -3.47 39.03
CA ARG A 930 -22.90 -4.65 38.44
C ARG A 930 -22.39 -5.88 39.18
N ARG A 931 -23.27 -6.83 39.50
CA ARG A 931 -22.94 -8.08 40.20
C ARG A 931 -23.24 -9.28 39.31
N THR A 932 -22.27 -10.18 39.17
CA THR A 932 -22.45 -11.54 38.60
C THR A 932 -22.12 -12.57 39.65
N ILE A 933 -22.83 -13.70 39.66
CA ILE A 933 -22.55 -14.82 40.55
C ILE A 933 -22.37 -16.07 39.69
N PHE A 934 -21.17 -16.65 39.71
CA PHE A 934 -20.89 -17.97 39.16
C PHE A 934 -21.08 -19.01 40.27
N THR A 935 -21.92 -20.01 40.04
CA THR A 935 -22.24 -21.06 41.03
C THR A 935 -21.75 -22.43 40.56
N GLY A 936 -21.41 -23.31 41.50
CA GLY A 936 -20.96 -24.67 41.19
C GLY A 936 -19.48 -24.73 40.82
N LEU A 937 -18.66 -23.91 41.47
CA LEU A 937 -17.20 -23.95 41.33
C LEU A 937 -16.62 -25.08 42.16
N GLU A 938 -15.63 -25.77 41.60
CA GLU A 938 -14.85 -26.76 42.31
C GLU A 938 -13.81 -26.04 43.20
N PRO A 939 -13.74 -26.38 44.51
CA PRO A 939 -12.88 -25.66 45.46
C PRO A 939 -11.39 -25.75 45.08
N ASP A 940 -10.98 -26.87 44.47
CA ASP A 940 -9.59 -27.17 44.14
C ASP A 940 -9.16 -26.72 42.74
N VAL A 941 -10.05 -26.06 41.98
CA VAL A 941 -9.76 -25.57 40.63
C VAL A 941 -9.45 -24.07 40.66
N GLU A 942 -8.35 -23.70 40.00
CA GLU A 942 -8.01 -22.30 39.69
C GLU A 942 -8.84 -21.86 38.48
N TYR A 943 -9.57 -20.75 38.63
CA TYR A 943 -10.41 -20.22 37.56
C TYR A 943 -9.80 -18.94 37.01
N GLN A 944 -9.93 -18.74 35.70
CA GLN A 944 -9.60 -17.50 35.03
C GLN A 944 -10.89 -16.76 34.70
N ILE A 945 -11.06 -15.56 35.25
CA ILE A 945 -12.15 -14.66 34.89
C ILE A 945 -11.68 -13.73 33.80
N ARG A 946 -12.47 -13.63 32.74
CA ARG A 946 -12.27 -12.69 31.65
C ARG A 946 -13.44 -11.72 31.61
N ALA A 947 -13.19 -10.46 31.96
CA ALA A 947 -14.16 -9.38 31.83
C ALA A 947 -13.81 -8.51 30.60
N CYS A 948 -14.70 -8.47 29.62
CA CYS A 948 -14.50 -7.70 28.38
C CYS A 948 -15.50 -6.56 28.26
N THR A 949 -15.02 -5.42 27.80
CA THR A 949 -15.86 -4.35 27.25
C THR A 949 -16.07 -4.64 25.77
N VAL A 950 -17.32 -4.89 25.37
CA VAL A 950 -17.73 -5.26 24.02
C VAL A 950 -18.52 -4.10 23.41
N ILE A 951 -18.11 -3.64 22.23
CA ILE A 951 -18.80 -2.60 21.47
C ILE A 951 -19.29 -3.22 20.17
N ASN A 952 -20.59 -3.10 19.88
CA ASN A 952 -21.21 -3.64 18.66
C ASN A 952 -20.80 -5.10 18.41
N GLY A 953 -20.81 -5.92 19.47
CA GLY A 953 -20.48 -7.34 19.42
C GLY A 953 -18.99 -7.70 19.35
N ARG A 954 -18.07 -6.73 19.39
CA ARG A 954 -16.61 -6.99 19.40
C ARG A 954 -15.95 -6.48 20.68
N ALA A 955 -15.16 -7.33 21.33
CA ALA A 955 -14.39 -6.95 22.51
C ALA A 955 -13.33 -5.91 22.14
N ILE A 956 -13.35 -4.75 22.80
CA ILE A 956 -12.37 -3.67 22.61
C ILE A 956 -11.28 -3.67 23.69
N ALA A 957 -11.62 -4.09 24.91
CA ALA A 957 -10.72 -4.16 26.04
C ALA A 957 -11.08 -5.38 26.87
N ARG A 958 -10.07 -6.05 27.43
CA ARG A 958 -10.24 -7.26 28.24
C ARG A 958 -9.41 -7.16 29.51
N ARG A 959 -10.00 -7.52 30.64
CA ARG A 959 -9.34 -7.74 31.92
C ARG A 959 -9.38 -9.23 32.20
N ILE A 960 -8.23 -9.79 32.53
CA ILE A 960 -8.10 -11.21 32.86
C ILE A 960 -7.55 -11.26 34.28
N GLU A 961 -8.27 -11.94 35.17
CA GLU A 961 -7.81 -12.14 36.55
C GLU A 961 -7.96 -13.61 36.95
N MET A 962 -7.03 -14.08 37.77
CA MET A 962 -7.01 -15.45 38.28
C MET A 962 -7.68 -15.49 39.64
N VAL A 963 -8.51 -16.51 39.82
CA VAL A 963 -9.17 -16.83 41.07
C VAL A 963 -8.42 -18.00 41.70
N PRO A 964 -7.67 -17.78 42.79
CA PRO A 964 -6.96 -18.86 43.47
C PRO A 964 -7.97 -19.92 43.95
N SER A 965 -7.57 -21.19 43.94
CA SER A 965 -8.34 -22.28 44.56
C SER A 965 -8.60 -21.94 46.02
N SER A 966 -9.78 -22.31 46.56
CA SER A 966 -10.08 -22.06 47.97
C SER A 966 -9.30 -23.08 48.81
N GLN A 967 -8.01 -22.83 49.02
CA GLN A 967 -7.22 -23.63 49.94
C GLN A 967 -7.84 -23.48 51.32
N LYS A 968 -8.44 -24.56 51.83
CA LYS A 968 -8.78 -24.69 53.24
C LYS A 968 -7.46 -24.63 54.01
N ASP A 969 -7.14 -23.48 54.60
CA ASP A 969 -6.16 -23.39 55.68
C ASP A 969 -6.69 -24.19 56.88
N VAL A 970 -6.47 -25.50 56.85
CA VAL A 970 -6.48 -26.37 58.03
C VAL A 970 -5.09 -26.25 58.67
N THR A 971 -4.84 -25.12 59.31
CA THR A 971 -3.91 -25.07 60.45
C THR A 971 -4.66 -24.50 61.63
N THR A 972 -5.34 -25.42 62.32
CA THR A 972 -5.73 -25.27 63.71
C THR A 972 -4.46 -24.97 64.51
N ILE A 973 -4.24 -23.71 64.87
CA ILE A 973 -3.25 -23.35 65.90
C ILE A 973 -3.86 -23.83 67.23
N GLU A 974 -3.43 -25.00 67.68
CA GLU A 974 -3.65 -25.45 69.05
C GLU A 974 -2.87 -24.55 70.02
N ASN A 975 -3.61 -24.06 71.01
CA ASN A 975 -3.15 -23.33 72.19
C ASN A 975 -1.96 -24.02 72.89
N ILE A 976 -0.93 -23.26 73.27
CA ILE A 976 -0.08 -23.50 74.45
C ILE A 976 0.28 -22.11 75.04
N PRO A 977 0.22 -21.91 76.39
CA PRO A 977 -0.11 -20.63 77.04
C PRO A 977 0.98 -19.55 77.06
#